data_AF-A0ABD3XUR8-F1
#
_entry.id   AF-A0ABD3XUR8-F1
#
_cell.length_a   1.000
_cell.length_b   1.000
_cell.length_c   1.000
_cell.angle_alpha   90.00
_cell.angle_beta   90.00
_cell.angle_gamma   90.00
#
_symmetry.space_group_name_H-M   'P 1'
#
loop_
_entity.id
_entity.type
_entity.pdbx_description
1 polymer ?
#
loop_
_entity_poly.entity_id
_entity_poly.type
_entity_poly.pdbx_seq_one_letter_code
_entity_poly.pdbx_strand_id
1 'polypeptide(L)'
;MSKRQRDIGRKYVSGSKKRTLAKTMKAEAEREKGALDKYFSKSKLENAEKHVESVQSDDSEASISEEITFEEGNHPDDNLKLSDDPATWPERITQNVRDYLVNNGPPKISVDNFPKNEKGFHFSKFHCKRKLQNGEVIDRPWIIYSESSDKIYCYYCKLFGNNSDIALATFGFNKWPNIHARLAEHEKSKKHLESTLNCYELQRRLTAGITVDDKHEKLIRQETKRWNQVFERLVATVQFLAERNLASRGSEEQIGNPRNGNFLGVIELLGKFDPEIVGRIKLAKYFAVILDCTPDISHQEQMSMVLRYVADGSHSHVSAGVYEHFIKFIIVESSTGEHLFNTLIQELEMLGLDVGNIRGQGYDIGANMKGHNSGLQARLLERNPRAFFTPCVCHNFNLVLGDMAKTCPDAMTFFGTLQRIYTLFASSTKRWTVFKKHVTGLSVKPLPETQWECRMESVKAVRYQAVEVCDALEELAESTDDPQGKSDAESLVSQMRDYRFLVALAFWHSLLFQVNFVSKELQSDTMDIATGLTSFERLFDWLKTYREKGFENALIDANELANELEVEPVFKQKRTRKRKRTFTYESSDAPISDPKTEFRVNFFNQVVDKAMQSLQPRFRQLKEHYDLFGFLYCFLNMTKDNIRKCAADLEIALTDVPKDINGYMLSEEIETIKPILPAQQQKPKELLNYLACNDRSTTFPNLFIALRILLTIPVTVASGERSFSKLKLIKTYLRSVIHQERLNNLALMSIESPISRDINYEQILKDFSEKKARKVCF
;
A
#
# COMPACT_ATOMS: atom_id res chain seq x y z
N MET A 1 -35.90 -53.00 40.92
CA MET A 1 -35.31 -52.00 40.01
C MET A 1 -34.99 -50.74 40.82
N SER A 2 -33.81 -50.11 40.65
CA SER A 2 -33.35 -49.01 41.52
C SER A 2 -33.45 -47.61 40.86
N LYS A 3 -33.40 -46.54 41.66
CA LYS A 3 -33.63 -45.14 41.22
C LYS A 3 -32.53 -44.53 40.31
N ARG A 4 -31.65 -45.32 39.69
CA ARG A 4 -30.47 -44.84 38.92
C ARG A 4 -30.63 -44.76 37.38
N GLN A 5 -31.83 -44.97 36.83
CA GLN A 5 -32.10 -44.86 35.38
C GLN A 5 -33.06 -43.70 35.01
N ARG A 6 -32.87 -42.49 35.59
CA ARG A 6 -33.60 -41.26 35.20
C ARG A 6 -32.78 -39.96 35.38
N ASP A 7 -31.60 -39.84 34.76
CA ASP A 7 -30.93 -38.51 34.65
C ASP A 7 -29.93 -38.38 33.46
N ILE A 8 -30.11 -39.19 32.40
CA ILE A 8 -29.41 -38.96 31.12
C ILE A 8 -30.33 -38.09 30.25
N GLY A 9 -30.08 -36.77 30.21
CA GLY A 9 -30.89 -35.84 29.39
C GLY A 9 -31.06 -34.41 29.91
N ARG A 10 -30.16 -33.87 30.75
CA ARG A 10 -30.25 -32.48 31.24
C ARG A 10 -29.04 -31.63 30.86
N LYS A 11 -29.25 -30.62 30.01
CA LYS A 11 -28.25 -29.63 29.56
C LYS A 11 -27.85 -28.58 30.61
N TYR A 12 -28.34 -28.68 31.85
CA TYR A 12 -28.11 -27.69 32.90
C TYR A 12 -27.83 -28.33 34.28
N VAL A 13 -26.88 -27.74 35.01
CA VAL A 13 -26.51 -28.14 36.38
C VAL A 13 -27.67 -27.92 37.35
N SER A 14 -27.97 -28.94 38.17
CA SER A 14 -29.10 -28.91 39.11
C SER A 14 -28.98 -27.80 40.17
N GLY A 15 -30.13 -27.27 40.61
CA GLY A 15 -30.17 -26.20 41.63
C GLY A 15 -29.58 -26.58 42.99
N SER A 16 -29.46 -27.88 43.29
CA SER A 16 -28.66 -28.38 44.42
C SER A 16 -27.18 -28.10 44.19
N LYS A 17 -26.57 -28.62 43.11
CA LYS A 17 -25.15 -28.41 42.79
C LYS A 17 -24.79 -26.92 42.65
N LYS A 18 -25.67 -26.09 42.06
CA LYS A 18 -25.46 -24.63 42.00
C LYS A 18 -25.37 -23.98 43.38
N ARG A 19 -26.23 -24.38 44.33
CA ARG A 19 -26.19 -23.86 45.71
C ARG A 19 -25.00 -24.38 46.51
N THR A 20 -24.54 -25.61 46.27
CA THR A 20 -23.30 -26.12 46.85
C THR A 20 -22.09 -25.32 46.35
N LEU A 21 -21.98 -25.11 45.03
CA LEU A 21 -20.89 -24.35 44.42
C LEU A 21 -20.86 -22.88 44.91
N ALA A 22 -22.02 -22.24 45.02
CA ALA A 22 -22.11 -20.89 45.57
C ALA A 22 -21.70 -20.83 47.06
N LYS A 23 -21.98 -21.88 47.85
CA LYS A 23 -21.50 -21.96 49.24
C LYS A 23 -19.99 -22.16 49.33
N THR A 24 -19.38 -23.00 48.48
CA THR A 24 -17.92 -23.16 48.47
C THR A 24 -17.24 -21.87 48.04
N MET A 25 -17.66 -21.24 46.94
CA MET A 25 -17.05 -19.98 46.48
C MET A 25 -17.20 -18.84 47.50
N LYS A 26 -18.30 -18.79 48.27
CA LYS A 26 -18.46 -17.78 49.33
C LYS A 26 -17.55 -18.06 50.53
N ALA A 27 -17.40 -19.32 50.94
CA ALA A 27 -16.47 -19.71 52.00
C ALA A 27 -14.99 -19.54 51.59
N GLU A 28 -14.70 -19.61 50.29
CA GLU A 28 -13.39 -19.36 49.69
C GLU A 28 -13.06 -17.86 49.71
N ALA A 29 -13.97 -17.01 49.24
CA ALA A 29 -13.85 -15.55 49.35
C ALA A 29 -13.80 -15.04 50.81
N GLU A 30 -14.48 -15.72 51.74
CA GLU A 30 -14.41 -15.42 53.18
C GLU A 30 -13.08 -15.87 53.81
N ARG A 31 -12.40 -16.89 53.25
CA ARG A 31 -10.99 -17.22 53.61
C ARG A 31 -10.01 -16.20 53.05
N GLU A 32 -10.17 -15.78 51.80
CA GLU A 32 -9.26 -14.83 51.14
C GLU A 32 -9.27 -13.44 51.79
N LYS A 33 -10.44 -12.98 52.29
CA LYS A 33 -10.52 -11.74 53.08
C LYS A 33 -9.57 -11.72 54.28
N GLY A 34 -9.44 -12.84 54.99
CA GLY A 34 -8.53 -12.95 56.14
C GLY A 34 -7.03 -12.93 55.78
N ALA A 35 -6.67 -13.00 54.50
CA ALA A 35 -5.28 -12.93 54.04
C ALA A 35 -4.83 -11.49 53.73
N LEU A 36 -5.74 -10.61 53.29
CA LEU A 36 -5.42 -9.25 52.86
C LEU A 36 -5.05 -8.30 54.01
N ASP A 37 -5.73 -8.41 55.16
CA ASP A 37 -5.44 -7.59 56.35
C ASP A 37 -4.03 -7.84 56.92
N LYS A 38 -3.35 -8.90 56.48
CA LYS A 38 -1.97 -9.23 56.88
C LYS A 38 -0.89 -8.42 56.13
N TYR A 39 -1.26 -7.64 55.11
CA TYR A 39 -0.33 -6.89 54.25
C TYR A 39 -0.37 -5.36 54.42
N PHE A 40 -1.38 -4.80 55.11
CA PHE A 40 -1.54 -3.35 55.28
C PHE A 40 -1.33 -2.88 56.73
N SER A 41 -0.15 -3.16 57.30
CA SER A 41 0.26 -2.53 58.56
C SER A 41 0.56 -1.04 58.34
N LYS A 42 -0.21 -0.16 58.99
CA LYS A 42 -0.28 1.30 58.75
C LYS A 42 0.99 2.11 59.12
N SER A 43 2.14 1.46 59.32
CA SER A 43 3.36 1.99 59.95
C SER A 43 4.54 2.20 58.98
N LYS A 44 4.29 2.31 57.67
CA LYS A 44 5.35 2.50 56.65
C LYS A 44 5.19 3.73 55.73
N LEU A 45 4.15 4.54 55.90
CA LEU A 45 3.96 5.77 55.11
C LEU A 45 4.49 7.04 55.82
N GLU A 46 4.46 7.09 57.15
CA GLU A 46 4.81 8.27 57.95
C GLU A 46 6.32 8.63 58.01
N ASN A 47 7.18 7.83 57.35
CA ASN A 47 8.64 8.04 57.31
C ASN A 47 9.17 8.59 55.97
N ALA A 48 8.32 8.79 54.96
CA ALA A 48 8.76 9.35 53.67
C ALA A 48 8.69 10.89 53.62
N GLU A 49 7.72 11.49 54.31
CA GLU A 49 7.42 12.93 54.23
C GLU A 49 8.30 13.81 55.13
N LYS A 50 9.23 13.22 55.90
CA LYS A 50 10.08 13.93 56.88
C LYS A 50 11.51 14.23 56.42
N HIS A 51 11.83 14.06 55.14
CA HIS A 51 13.21 14.15 54.65
C HIS A 51 13.48 15.22 53.57
N VAL A 52 12.53 16.12 53.32
CA VAL A 52 12.64 17.21 52.31
C VAL A 52 12.60 18.61 52.93
N GLU A 53 12.04 18.79 54.12
CA GLU A 53 12.01 20.08 54.82
C GLU A 53 13.22 20.27 55.77
N SER A 54 14.39 20.58 55.21
CA SER A 54 15.50 21.17 55.97
C SER A 54 16.47 21.97 55.08
N VAL A 55 17.03 23.05 55.67
CA VAL A 55 18.06 23.95 55.10
C VAL A 55 17.59 24.95 54.02
N GLN A 56 16.86 25.97 54.48
CA GLN A 56 17.21 27.38 54.25
C GLN A 56 18.28 27.79 55.30
N SER A 57 19.13 28.80 55.16
CA SER A 57 19.36 29.85 54.12
C SER A 57 20.80 30.43 54.27
N ASP A 58 21.10 31.51 53.53
CA ASP A 58 21.97 32.67 53.89
C ASP A 58 23.07 33.03 52.87
N ASP A 59 23.35 34.35 52.79
CA ASP A 59 23.99 35.06 51.69
C ASP A 59 25.53 35.07 51.68
N SER A 60 26.13 35.40 50.53
CA SER A 60 27.14 36.50 50.44
C SER A 60 27.55 36.82 49.00
N GLU A 61 27.92 38.10 48.77
CA GLU A 61 28.42 38.60 47.49
C GLU A 61 29.94 38.35 47.31
N ALA A 62 30.38 38.10 46.07
CA ALA A 62 31.78 38.28 45.67
C ALA A 62 31.89 38.57 44.16
N SER A 63 32.29 39.80 43.82
CA SER A 63 32.59 40.20 42.44
C SER A 63 34.03 39.87 42.06
N ILE A 64 34.27 39.27 40.89
CA ILE A 64 35.59 39.19 40.25
C ILE A 64 35.48 39.75 38.84
N SER A 65 36.36 40.71 38.53
CA SER A 65 36.49 41.36 37.23
C SER A 65 37.85 41.02 36.62
N GLU A 66 37.87 40.49 35.40
CA GLU A 66 39.07 40.44 34.57
C GLU A 66 38.75 41.00 33.17
N GLU A 67 39.40 42.09 32.80
CA GLU A 67 39.41 42.62 31.43
C GLU A 67 40.58 41.99 30.67
N ILE A 68 40.31 41.42 29.48
CA ILE A 68 41.34 41.22 28.44
C ILE A 68 40.77 41.73 27.11
N THR A 69 41.63 42.36 26.31
CA THR A 69 41.26 43.37 25.32
C THR A 69 40.98 42.85 23.90
N PHE A 70 40.02 43.50 23.24
CA PHE A 70 39.93 43.81 21.80
C PHE A 70 40.82 43.08 20.79
N GLU A 71 40.19 42.49 19.78
CA GLU A 71 40.49 42.78 18.37
C GLU A 71 39.19 43.19 17.65
N GLU A 72 39.20 44.27 16.87
CA GLU A 72 38.02 44.75 16.13
C GLU A 72 37.90 44.05 14.77
N GLY A 73 36.74 43.45 14.48
CA GLY A 73 36.54 42.58 13.32
C GLY A 73 35.19 42.73 12.61
N ASN A 74 34.80 43.95 12.23
CA ASN A 74 33.66 44.29 11.37
C ASN A 74 32.37 43.48 11.59
N HIS A 75 31.50 43.94 12.51
CA HIS A 75 30.08 43.58 12.45
C HIS A 75 29.48 43.98 11.09
N PRO A 76 28.66 43.12 10.44
CA PRO A 76 27.82 43.54 9.33
C PRO A 76 26.71 44.49 9.81
N ASP A 77 26.42 45.51 9.02
CA ASP A 77 25.52 46.62 9.35
C ASP A 77 24.08 46.18 9.64
N ASP A 78 23.68 46.31 10.91
CA ASP A 78 22.45 45.73 11.50
C ASP A 78 21.18 46.60 11.25
N ASN A 79 21.23 47.51 10.28
CA ASN A 79 20.17 48.48 9.97
C ASN A 79 19.60 48.40 8.55
N LEU A 80 19.75 47.26 7.87
CA LEU A 80 19.28 47.04 6.49
C LEU A 80 17.74 46.86 6.36
N LYS A 81 16.97 47.85 6.81
CA LYS A 81 15.51 47.95 6.61
C LYS A 81 15.18 48.36 5.18
N LEU A 82 15.06 47.39 4.28
CA LEU A 82 14.47 47.59 2.96
C LEU A 82 12.95 47.80 3.06
N SER A 83 12.40 48.53 2.09
CA SER A 83 10.96 48.67 1.88
C SER A 83 10.37 47.44 1.18
N ASP A 84 9.13 47.08 1.54
CA ASP A 84 8.35 46.04 0.89
C ASP A 84 8.00 46.37 -0.57
N ASP A 85 8.03 47.65 -0.99
CA ASP A 85 7.72 48.02 -2.38
C ASP A 85 8.85 47.61 -3.35
N PRO A 86 8.62 46.67 -4.28
CA PRO A 86 9.65 46.16 -5.18
C PRO A 86 10.24 47.22 -6.11
N ALA A 87 9.58 48.34 -6.39
CA ALA A 87 10.13 49.41 -7.23
C ALA A 87 11.21 50.23 -6.52
N THR A 88 11.26 50.19 -5.18
CA THR A 88 12.25 50.92 -4.36
C THR A 88 13.55 50.15 -4.15
N TRP A 89 13.64 48.89 -4.59
CA TRP A 89 14.83 48.05 -4.44
C TRP A 89 15.98 48.49 -5.34
N PRO A 90 17.26 48.39 -4.90
CA PRO A 90 18.41 48.79 -5.69
C PRO A 90 18.51 48.10 -7.07
N GLU A 91 18.90 48.84 -8.12
CA GLU A 91 19.13 48.28 -9.46
C GLU A 91 20.23 47.22 -9.50
N ARG A 92 21.20 47.29 -8.58
CA ARG A 92 22.21 46.25 -8.34
C ARG A 92 21.99 45.63 -6.97
N ILE A 93 21.35 44.46 -6.96
CA ILE A 93 21.14 43.68 -5.73
C ILE A 93 22.44 42.98 -5.33
N THR A 94 23.07 43.49 -4.26
CA THR A 94 24.27 42.92 -3.61
C THR A 94 23.94 41.60 -2.91
N GLN A 95 24.94 40.83 -2.51
CA GLN A 95 24.70 39.53 -1.88
C GLN A 95 23.96 39.66 -0.54
N ASN A 96 24.38 40.57 0.34
CA ASN A 96 23.72 40.79 1.65
C ASN A 96 22.23 41.18 1.49
N VAL A 97 21.90 42.02 0.50
CA VAL A 97 20.51 42.41 0.18
C VAL A 97 19.73 41.21 -0.39
N ARG A 98 20.37 40.38 -1.22
CA ARG A 98 19.78 39.13 -1.74
C ARG A 98 19.50 38.14 -0.62
N ASP A 99 20.43 37.96 0.32
CA ASP A 99 20.28 37.05 1.46
C ASP A 99 19.15 37.53 2.39
N TYR A 100 19.10 38.82 2.69
CA TYR A 100 18.00 39.45 3.46
C TYR A 100 16.64 39.26 2.78
N LEU A 101 16.53 39.54 1.48
CA LEU A 101 15.27 39.41 0.74
C LEU A 101 14.84 37.95 0.59
N VAL A 102 15.76 36.99 0.50
CA VAL A 102 15.46 35.55 0.42
C VAL A 102 15.10 34.96 1.79
N ASN A 103 15.67 35.45 2.88
CA ASN A 103 15.26 35.06 4.24
C ASN A 103 13.85 35.55 4.61
N ASN A 104 13.50 36.79 4.27
CA ASN A 104 12.18 37.36 4.54
C ASN A 104 11.10 36.91 3.53
N GLY A 105 11.52 36.47 2.33
CA GLY A 105 10.63 36.00 1.26
C GLY A 105 10.04 37.13 0.40
N PRO A 106 9.13 36.80 -0.54
CA PRO A 106 8.45 37.80 -1.37
C PRO A 106 7.45 38.64 -0.53
N PRO A 107 7.46 39.98 -0.67
CA PRO A 107 6.49 40.85 0.01
C PRO A 107 5.03 40.46 -0.27
N LYS A 108 4.21 40.50 0.77
CA LYS A 108 2.78 40.14 0.68
C LYS A 108 1.97 41.28 0.09
N ILE A 109 1.13 40.98 -0.89
CA ILE A 109 0.24 41.95 -1.54
C ILE A 109 -0.92 42.29 -0.59
N SER A 110 -0.67 43.30 0.26
CA SER A 110 -1.56 43.99 1.20
C SER A 110 -2.86 44.47 0.55
N VAL A 111 -2.75 45.17 -0.58
CA VAL A 111 -3.85 45.89 -1.25
C VAL A 111 -4.96 44.96 -1.72
N ASP A 112 -6.22 45.31 -1.45
CA ASP A 112 -7.41 44.68 -2.07
C ASP A 112 -7.99 45.50 -3.23
N ASN A 113 -7.84 46.82 -3.22
CA ASN A 113 -8.35 47.74 -4.25
C ASN A 113 -7.20 48.28 -5.13
N PHE A 114 -6.99 47.67 -6.29
CA PHE A 114 -5.93 48.07 -7.23
C PHE A 114 -6.33 49.24 -8.14
N PRO A 115 -5.36 50.07 -8.61
CA PRO A 115 -5.62 51.16 -9.56
C PRO A 115 -6.25 50.65 -10.85
N LYS A 116 -7.27 51.36 -11.34
CA LYS A 116 -7.88 51.12 -12.65
C LYS A 116 -7.32 52.10 -13.66
N ASN A 117 -6.87 51.59 -14.80
CA ASN A 117 -6.50 52.44 -15.94
C ASN A 117 -7.75 53.05 -16.60
N GLU A 118 -7.53 53.96 -17.56
CA GLU A 118 -8.57 54.69 -18.31
C GLU A 118 -9.64 53.80 -18.98
N LYS A 119 -9.36 52.50 -19.14
CA LYS A 119 -10.26 51.50 -19.76
C LYS A 119 -10.81 50.50 -18.75
N GLY A 120 -10.68 50.78 -17.44
CA GLY A 120 -11.23 50.00 -16.34
C GLY A 120 -10.43 48.75 -15.93
N PHE A 121 -9.34 48.42 -16.64
CA PHE A 121 -8.51 47.26 -16.29
C PHE A 121 -7.57 47.59 -15.12
N HIS A 122 -7.33 46.61 -14.26
CA HIS A 122 -6.48 46.72 -13.07
C HIS A 122 -5.75 45.41 -12.79
N PHE A 123 -4.69 45.46 -11.96
CA PHE A 123 -4.14 44.26 -11.35
C PHE A 123 -5.17 43.61 -10.39
N SER A 124 -5.02 42.32 -10.11
CA SER A 124 -5.97 41.54 -9.31
C SER A 124 -5.31 40.30 -8.77
N LYS A 125 -5.68 39.87 -7.55
CA LYS A 125 -5.19 38.65 -6.90
C LYS A 125 -5.51 37.37 -7.70
N PHE A 126 -6.41 37.42 -8.68
CA PHE A 126 -6.60 36.33 -9.67
C PHE A 126 -5.37 36.12 -10.56
N HIS A 127 -4.63 37.17 -10.91
CA HIS A 127 -3.40 37.05 -11.71
C HIS A 127 -2.26 36.36 -10.95
N CYS A 128 -2.30 36.35 -9.61
CA CYS A 128 -1.42 35.53 -8.78
C CYS A 128 -1.72 34.02 -8.89
N LYS A 129 -2.77 33.60 -9.61
CA LYS A 129 -3.15 32.20 -9.81
C LYS A 129 -3.10 31.82 -11.29
N ARG A 130 -2.78 30.57 -11.60
CA ARG A 130 -2.88 29.97 -12.94
C ARG A 130 -3.68 28.68 -12.89
N LYS A 131 -4.48 28.43 -13.92
CA LYS A 131 -5.12 27.12 -14.13
C LYS A 131 -4.26 26.31 -15.11
N LEU A 132 -3.83 25.13 -14.71
CA LEU A 132 -3.12 24.18 -15.57
C LEU A 132 -4.07 23.51 -16.57
N GLN A 133 -3.51 22.84 -17.59
CA GLN A 133 -4.30 22.07 -18.57
C GLN A 133 -5.18 21.02 -17.89
N ASN A 134 -4.64 20.36 -16.86
CA ASN A 134 -5.33 19.35 -16.07
C ASN A 134 -6.44 19.90 -15.15
N GLY A 135 -6.64 21.22 -15.12
CA GLY A 135 -7.64 21.91 -14.32
C GLY A 135 -7.22 22.36 -12.92
N GLU A 136 -6.06 21.91 -12.40
CA GLU A 136 -5.54 22.35 -11.09
C GLU A 136 -5.20 23.84 -11.11
N VAL A 137 -5.41 24.53 -9.98
CA VAL A 137 -5.08 25.95 -9.81
C VAL A 137 -3.85 26.08 -8.92
N ILE A 138 -2.77 26.63 -9.47
CA ILE A 138 -1.48 26.80 -8.80
C ILE A 138 -1.20 28.30 -8.62
N ASP A 139 -0.67 28.66 -7.46
CA ASP A 139 -0.26 30.03 -7.16
C ASP A 139 1.09 30.38 -7.81
N ARG A 140 1.29 31.67 -8.11
CA ARG A 140 2.52 32.24 -8.64
C ARG A 140 3.28 32.98 -7.52
N PRO A 141 4.05 32.28 -6.66
CA PRO A 141 4.75 32.90 -5.52
C PRO A 141 5.78 33.96 -5.93
N TRP A 142 6.13 34.01 -7.22
CA TRP A 142 7.05 34.99 -7.79
C TRP A 142 6.42 36.33 -8.19
N ILE A 143 5.09 36.46 -8.24
CA ILE A 143 4.46 37.75 -8.55
C ILE A 143 4.48 38.62 -7.30
N ILE A 144 5.21 39.74 -7.39
CA ILE A 144 5.19 40.83 -6.43
C ILE A 144 4.67 42.09 -7.12
N TYR A 145 3.95 42.93 -6.40
CA TYR A 145 3.30 44.14 -6.91
C TYR A 145 3.87 45.38 -6.21
N SER A 146 4.06 46.46 -6.96
CA SER A 146 4.55 47.76 -6.47
C SER A 146 3.39 48.75 -6.41
N GLU A 147 3.13 49.28 -5.22
CA GLU A 147 2.09 50.28 -4.99
C GLU A 147 2.49 51.65 -5.57
N SER A 148 3.75 52.06 -5.40
CA SER A 148 4.25 53.35 -5.89
C SER A 148 4.31 53.48 -7.42
N SER A 149 4.26 52.37 -8.16
CA SER A 149 4.48 52.38 -9.62
C SER A 149 3.42 51.65 -10.48
N ASP A 150 2.33 51.13 -9.86
CA ASP A 150 1.26 50.34 -10.49
C ASP A 150 1.80 49.25 -11.44
N LYS A 151 2.71 48.42 -10.93
CA LYS A 151 3.45 47.42 -11.72
C LYS A 151 3.65 46.11 -10.98
N ILE A 152 3.60 45.01 -11.72
CA ILE A 152 4.11 43.72 -11.25
C ILE A 152 5.56 43.47 -11.66
N TYR A 153 6.28 42.75 -10.80
CA TYR A 153 7.62 42.24 -11.03
C TYR A 153 7.65 40.73 -10.76
N CYS A 154 8.69 40.06 -11.26
CA CYS A 154 9.04 38.69 -10.88
C CYS A 154 10.15 38.73 -9.84
N TYR A 155 9.82 38.34 -8.60
CA TYR A 155 10.73 38.27 -7.45
C TYR A 155 12.04 37.53 -7.78
N TYR A 156 11.95 36.29 -8.27
CA TYR A 156 13.13 35.49 -8.63
C TYR A 156 14.00 36.17 -9.70
N CYS A 157 13.38 36.65 -10.80
CA CYS A 157 14.13 37.29 -11.88
C CYS A 157 14.70 38.66 -11.51
N LYS A 158 14.13 39.36 -10.51
CA LYS A 158 14.69 40.61 -10.00
C LYS A 158 15.90 40.36 -9.10
N LEU A 159 15.90 39.28 -8.32
CA LEU A 159 17.01 38.90 -7.43
C LEU A 159 18.21 38.26 -8.16
N PHE A 160 17.96 37.50 -9.23
CA PHE A 160 18.96 36.65 -9.91
C PHE A 160 19.10 36.88 -11.42
N GLY A 161 18.31 37.78 -12.01
CA GLY A 161 18.38 38.08 -13.44
C GLY A 161 19.56 38.99 -13.79
N ASN A 162 20.55 38.45 -14.51
CA ASN A 162 21.68 39.22 -15.04
C ASN A 162 21.18 40.27 -16.07
N ASN A 163 20.96 41.51 -15.62
CA ASN A 163 20.67 42.76 -16.37
C ASN A 163 20.32 42.59 -17.85
N SER A 164 19.14 42.03 -18.17
CA SER A 164 18.72 41.83 -19.56
C SER A 164 17.20 41.75 -19.76
N ASP A 165 16.63 42.83 -20.30
CA ASP A 165 15.43 42.97 -21.16
C ASP A 165 14.11 42.23 -20.81
N ILE A 166 14.00 41.64 -19.63
CA ILE A 166 12.74 41.12 -19.10
C ILE A 166 12.05 42.27 -18.36
N ALA A 167 10.98 42.81 -18.93
CA ALA A 167 10.16 43.85 -18.29
C ALA A 167 9.76 43.51 -16.84
N LEU A 168 9.41 42.24 -16.56
CA LEU A 168 9.08 41.75 -15.22
C LEU A 168 10.28 41.72 -14.24
N ALA A 169 11.53 41.71 -14.71
CA ALA A 169 12.71 41.75 -13.84
C ALA A 169 13.09 43.20 -13.50
N THR A 170 13.24 44.05 -14.52
CA THR A 170 13.88 45.37 -14.39
C THR A 170 12.88 46.51 -14.27
N PHE A 171 11.98 46.67 -15.25
CA PHE A 171 11.17 47.91 -15.42
C PHE A 171 9.74 47.83 -14.86
N GLY A 172 9.30 46.63 -14.49
CA GLY A 172 7.93 46.28 -14.12
C GLY A 172 6.99 46.17 -15.33
N PHE A 173 5.83 45.54 -15.13
CA PHE A 173 4.81 45.37 -16.17
C PHE A 173 3.43 45.81 -15.68
N ASN A 174 2.74 46.62 -16.49
CA ASN A 174 1.42 47.19 -16.18
C ASN A 174 0.43 47.18 -17.37
N LYS A 175 0.73 46.44 -18.44
CA LYS A 175 -0.16 46.34 -19.63
C LYS A 175 -1.26 45.30 -19.41
N TRP A 176 -2.19 45.63 -18.50
CA TRP A 176 -3.22 44.72 -17.97
C TRP A 176 -3.97 43.88 -19.02
N PRO A 177 -4.41 44.38 -20.20
CA PRO A 177 -5.14 43.55 -21.16
C PRO A 177 -4.38 42.31 -21.67
N ASN A 178 -3.04 42.36 -21.72
CA ASN A 178 -2.20 41.29 -22.24
C ASN A 178 -1.46 40.51 -21.13
N ILE A 179 -1.80 40.73 -19.86
CA ILE A 179 -1.09 40.16 -18.71
C ILE A 179 -1.05 38.62 -18.75
N HIS A 180 -2.18 37.95 -19.02
CA HIS A 180 -2.25 36.49 -19.02
C HIS A 180 -1.28 35.86 -20.04
N ALA A 181 -1.18 36.44 -21.25
CA ALA A 181 -0.24 35.98 -22.27
C ALA A 181 1.21 36.20 -21.82
N ARG A 182 1.54 37.39 -21.29
CA ARG A 182 2.91 37.71 -20.88
C ARG A 182 3.39 36.92 -19.65
N LEU A 183 2.51 36.62 -18.70
CA LEU A 183 2.81 35.71 -17.59
C LEU A 183 3.07 34.29 -18.11
N ALA A 184 2.17 33.75 -18.96
CA ALA A 184 2.29 32.41 -19.52
C ALA A 184 3.47 32.23 -20.50
N GLU A 185 4.01 33.32 -21.04
CA GLU A 185 5.27 33.34 -21.78
C GLU A 185 6.48 33.36 -20.83
N HIS A 186 6.45 34.24 -19.81
CA HIS A 186 7.56 34.42 -18.86
C HIS A 186 7.83 33.16 -18.02
N GLU A 187 6.78 32.48 -17.54
CA GLU A 187 6.87 31.20 -16.81
C GLU A 187 7.65 30.13 -17.56
N LYS A 188 7.60 30.16 -18.89
CA LYS A 188 8.24 29.18 -19.78
C LYS A 188 9.66 29.57 -20.18
N SER A 189 10.11 30.78 -19.80
CA SER A 189 11.43 31.26 -20.19
C SER A 189 12.53 30.60 -19.34
N LYS A 190 13.58 30.08 -19.99
CA LYS A 190 14.70 29.40 -19.31
C LYS A 190 15.31 30.27 -18.20
N LYS A 191 15.46 31.58 -18.46
CA LYS A 191 15.91 32.59 -17.48
C LYS A 191 15.05 32.65 -16.22
N HIS A 192 13.73 32.45 -16.32
CA HIS A 192 12.84 32.43 -15.16
C HIS A 192 13.09 31.19 -14.30
N LEU A 193 13.16 30.01 -14.92
CA LEU A 193 13.44 28.75 -14.22
C LEU A 193 14.83 28.77 -13.55
N GLU A 194 15.86 29.25 -14.27
CA GLU A 194 17.22 29.46 -13.73
C GLU A 194 17.23 30.40 -12.51
N SER A 195 16.55 31.55 -12.61
CA SER A 195 16.46 32.53 -11.52
C SER A 195 15.74 31.94 -10.29
N THR A 196 14.69 31.16 -10.53
CA THR A 196 13.89 30.46 -9.50
C THR A 196 14.74 29.44 -8.75
N LEU A 197 15.51 28.64 -9.49
CA LEU A 197 16.41 27.62 -8.95
C LEU A 197 17.52 28.21 -8.07
N ASN A 198 18.15 29.31 -8.52
CA ASN A 198 19.16 30.02 -7.73
C ASN A 198 18.56 30.57 -6.41
N CYS A 199 17.32 31.05 -6.44
CA CYS A 199 16.59 31.50 -5.25
C CYS A 199 16.40 30.37 -4.24
N TYR A 200 15.87 29.22 -4.69
CA TYR A 200 15.69 28.04 -3.83
C TYR A 200 17.01 27.47 -3.29
N GLU A 201 18.09 27.52 -4.07
CA GLU A 201 19.38 27.04 -3.57
C GLU A 201 19.94 27.95 -2.45
N LEU A 202 19.84 29.27 -2.63
CA LEU A 202 20.25 30.24 -1.62
C LEU A 202 19.39 30.13 -0.35
N GLN A 203 18.07 30.04 -0.51
CA GLN A 203 17.12 29.83 0.59
C GLN A 203 17.47 28.57 1.38
N ARG A 204 17.83 27.46 0.70
CA ARG A 204 18.26 26.21 1.34
C ARG A 204 19.58 26.38 2.11
N ARG A 205 20.55 27.14 1.59
CA ARG A 205 21.81 27.44 2.28
C ARG A 205 21.57 28.26 3.56
N LEU A 206 20.70 29.26 3.51
CA LEU A 206 20.37 30.10 4.66
C LEU A 206 19.52 29.37 5.71
N THR A 207 18.54 28.56 5.27
CA THR A 207 17.70 27.72 6.16
C THR A 207 18.51 26.67 6.93
N ALA A 208 19.70 26.29 6.45
CA ALA A 208 20.59 25.38 7.16
C ALA A 208 21.31 26.00 8.37
N GLY A 209 21.14 27.31 8.64
CA GLY A 209 21.82 28.05 9.70
C GLY A 209 20.92 28.86 10.65
N ILE A 210 19.59 28.72 10.60
CA ILE A 210 18.63 29.49 11.44
C ILE A 210 17.61 28.54 12.10
N THR A 211 17.15 28.87 13.31
CA THR A 211 16.52 27.91 14.23
C THR A 211 15.04 27.61 13.94
N VAL A 212 14.75 26.30 13.89
CA VAL A 212 13.74 25.55 14.68
C VAL A 212 12.37 26.18 14.99
N ASP A 213 12.29 27.40 15.51
CA ASP A 213 11.26 27.79 16.50
C ASP A 213 9.91 28.19 15.89
N ASP A 214 9.89 28.98 14.81
CA ASP A 214 8.63 29.36 14.13
C ASP A 214 7.92 28.14 13.48
N LYS A 215 8.66 27.06 13.18
CA LYS A 215 8.06 25.75 12.86
C LYS A 215 7.46 25.09 14.09
N HIS A 216 8.13 25.14 15.24
CA HIS A 216 7.61 24.55 16.48
C HIS A 216 6.37 25.27 17.00
N GLU A 217 6.29 26.60 16.94
CA GLU A 217 5.07 27.30 17.36
C GLU A 217 3.87 26.99 16.44
N LYS A 218 4.10 26.86 15.12
CA LYS A 218 3.07 26.41 14.17
C LYS A 218 2.66 24.96 14.42
N LEU A 219 3.60 24.07 14.73
CA LEU A 219 3.31 22.69 15.11
C LEU A 219 2.52 22.63 16.43
N ILE A 220 2.89 23.39 17.46
CA ILE A 220 2.17 23.46 18.75
C ILE A 220 0.76 24.03 18.56
N ARG A 221 0.57 25.07 17.75
CA ARG A 221 -0.77 25.60 17.43
C ARG A 221 -1.60 24.60 16.61
N GLN A 222 -0.98 23.86 15.69
CA GLN A 222 -1.66 22.81 14.91
C GLN A 222 -1.98 21.57 15.75
N GLU A 223 -1.08 21.13 16.62
CA GLU A 223 -1.33 20.07 17.61
C GLU A 223 -2.36 20.51 18.65
N THR A 224 -2.34 21.75 19.13
CA THR A 224 -3.38 22.27 20.02
C THR A 224 -4.73 22.24 19.31
N LYS A 225 -4.80 22.65 18.03
CA LYS A 225 -6.01 22.48 17.23
C LYS A 225 -6.34 20.99 17.07
N ARG A 226 -5.36 20.12 16.81
CA ARG A 226 -5.50 18.67 16.64
C ARG A 226 -6.07 18.04 17.90
N TRP A 227 -5.55 18.31 19.10
CA TRP A 227 -6.01 17.78 20.39
C TRP A 227 -7.29 18.44 20.93
N ASN A 228 -7.64 19.67 20.50
CA ASN A 228 -9.03 20.17 20.50
C ASN A 228 -9.90 19.47 19.44
N GLN A 229 -9.33 18.48 18.76
CA GLN A 229 -10.02 17.40 18.12
C GLN A 229 -9.75 16.05 18.84
N VAL A 230 -9.52 15.92 20.18
CA VAL A 230 -9.52 14.61 20.92
C VAL A 230 -10.58 14.38 22.00
N PHE A 231 -11.03 15.41 22.73
CA PHE A 231 -11.59 15.24 24.07
C PHE A 231 -13.13 15.11 24.11
N GLU A 232 -13.93 16.02 23.55
CA GLU A 232 -15.32 15.65 23.23
C GLU A 232 -15.20 14.60 22.07
N ARG A 233 -15.27 13.59 21.13
CA ARG A 233 -16.18 12.43 20.75
C ARG A 233 -16.41 11.48 21.90
N LEU A 234 -15.44 11.42 22.81
CA LEU A 234 -15.61 10.83 24.12
C LEU A 234 -16.87 11.44 24.79
N VAL A 235 -16.96 12.77 24.94
CA VAL A 235 -18.03 13.42 25.73
C VAL A 235 -19.46 13.15 25.22
N ALA A 236 -19.80 13.31 23.94
CA ALA A 236 -21.16 12.94 23.48
C ALA A 236 -21.31 11.53 22.89
N THR A 237 -20.25 10.71 22.87
CA THR A 237 -20.45 9.26 22.98
C THR A 237 -20.97 8.91 24.38
N VAL A 238 -20.46 9.55 25.45
CA VAL A 238 -21.07 9.41 26.79
C VAL A 238 -22.52 9.94 26.79
N GLN A 239 -22.78 11.14 26.24
CA GLN A 239 -24.17 11.66 26.16
C GLN A 239 -25.09 10.77 25.34
N PHE A 240 -24.68 10.27 24.16
CA PHE A 240 -25.48 9.38 23.31
C PHE A 240 -25.94 8.11 24.05
N LEU A 241 -25.09 7.57 24.91
CA LEU A 241 -25.37 6.39 25.73
C LEU A 241 -26.25 6.75 26.94
N ALA A 242 -25.96 7.86 27.63
CA ALA A 242 -26.75 8.36 28.76
C ALA A 242 -28.20 8.70 28.35
N GLU A 243 -28.40 9.41 27.24
CA GLU A 243 -29.73 9.74 26.67
C GLU A 243 -30.57 8.50 26.33
N ARG A 244 -29.96 7.32 26.25
CA ARG A 244 -30.61 6.04 25.92
C ARG A 244 -30.57 5.02 27.07
N ASN A 245 -30.05 5.40 28.25
CA ASN A 245 -29.76 4.50 29.37
C ASN A 245 -28.95 3.25 28.97
N LEU A 246 -28.03 3.38 28.01
CA LEU A 246 -27.15 2.30 27.55
C LEU A 246 -25.90 2.22 28.43
N ALA A 247 -25.51 1.01 28.81
CA ALA A 247 -24.35 0.80 29.68
C ALA A 247 -23.04 1.19 28.96
N SER A 248 -22.29 2.14 29.52
CA SER A 248 -21.07 2.68 28.90
C SER A 248 -19.91 1.68 28.92
N ARG A 249 -19.63 1.09 30.09
CA ARG A 249 -18.58 0.07 30.28
C ARG A 249 -19.10 -1.33 29.94
N GLY A 250 -18.19 -2.22 29.57
CA GLY A 250 -18.46 -3.64 29.37
C GLY A 250 -17.79 -4.50 30.44
N SER A 251 -17.34 -5.71 30.07
CA SER A 251 -16.61 -6.62 30.96
C SER A 251 -15.09 -6.38 30.97
N GLU A 252 -14.57 -5.68 29.97
CA GLU A 252 -13.17 -5.24 29.88
C GLU A 252 -13.11 -3.75 29.51
N GLU A 253 -11.92 -3.14 29.63
CA GLU A 253 -11.69 -1.72 29.29
C GLU A 253 -10.64 -1.53 28.18
N GLN A 254 -10.26 -2.62 27.49
CA GLN A 254 -9.30 -2.58 26.37
C GLN A 254 -9.99 -2.27 25.03
N ILE A 255 -9.43 -1.32 24.27
CA ILE A 255 -9.85 -1.01 22.90
C ILE A 255 -9.61 -2.23 21.99
N GLY A 256 -10.56 -2.53 21.10
CA GLY A 256 -10.54 -3.68 20.20
C GLY A 256 -11.08 -4.99 20.79
N ASN A 257 -11.39 -5.05 22.09
CA ASN A 257 -12.04 -6.22 22.71
C ASN A 257 -13.57 -6.14 22.50
N PRO A 258 -14.24 -7.16 21.91
CA PRO A 258 -15.70 -7.17 21.71
C PRO A 258 -16.57 -7.05 22.98
N ARG A 259 -15.97 -7.08 24.18
CA ARG A 259 -16.61 -6.87 25.49
C ARG A 259 -16.31 -5.52 26.13
N ASN A 260 -15.73 -4.57 25.40
CA ASN A 260 -15.24 -3.30 25.97
C ASN A 260 -16.31 -2.23 26.24
N GLY A 261 -17.58 -2.56 26.01
CA GLY A 261 -18.73 -1.70 26.33
C GLY A 261 -19.14 -0.80 25.17
N ASN A 262 -20.34 -0.25 25.26
CA ASN A 262 -20.91 0.57 24.19
C ASN A 262 -20.16 1.90 24.01
N PHE A 263 -19.42 2.36 25.04
CA PHE A 263 -18.56 3.53 24.94
C PHE A 263 -17.39 3.27 23.98
N LEU A 264 -16.51 2.32 24.33
CA LEU A 264 -15.34 2.02 23.51
C LEU A 264 -15.74 1.50 22.12
N GLY A 265 -16.79 0.69 22.02
CA GLY A 265 -17.34 0.25 20.72
C GLY A 265 -17.91 1.36 19.82
N VAL A 266 -18.28 2.53 20.36
CA VAL A 266 -18.70 3.71 19.58
C VAL A 266 -17.53 4.67 19.32
N ILE A 267 -16.53 4.75 20.20
CA ILE A 267 -15.25 5.41 19.88
C ILE A 267 -14.57 4.68 18.71
N GLU A 268 -14.57 3.35 18.73
CA GLU A 268 -14.23 2.51 17.59
C GLU A 268 -15.08 2.81 16.36
N LEU A 269 -16.39 3.09 16.49
CA LEU A 269 -17.25 3.50 15.36
C LEU A 269 -16.89 4.88 14.79
N LEU A 270 -16.46 5.82 15.61
CA LEU A 270 -16.07 7.16 15.18
C LEU A 270 -14.59 7.25 14.73
N GLY A 271 -13.80 6.20 14.95
CA GLY A 271 -12.48 5.99 14.34
C GLY A 271 -12.54 5.52 12.87
N LYS A 272 -13.55 5.97 12.10
CA LYS A 272 -13.92 5.43 10.77
C LYS A 272 -14.10 6.52 9.75
N PHE A 273 -12.94 7.03 9.37
CA PHE A 273 -12.65 7.83 8.20
C PHE A 273 -13.46 7.43 6.96
N ASP A 274 -14.42 8.27 6.61
CA ASP A 274 -14.73 8.52 5.20
C ASP A 274 -14.19 9.91 4.81
N PRO A 275 -14.55 11.01 5.53
CA PRO A 275 -14.22 12.36 5.08
C PRO A 275 -12.73 12.69 4.98
N GLU A 276 -11.87 12.07 5.81
CA GLU A 276 -10.44 12.39 5.82
C GLU A 276 -9.67 11.64 4.72
N ILE A 277 -9.92 10.33 4.53
CA ILE A 277 -9.28 9.55 3.47
C ILE A 277 -9.79 10.04 2.11
N VAL A 278 -11.10 10.20 1.94
CA VAL A 278 -11.69 10.75 0.71
C VAL A 278 -11.29 12.22 0.49
N GLY A 279 -11.13 13.00 1.56
CA GLY A 279 -10.58 14.36 1.50
C GLY A 279 -9.15 14.37 0.96
N ARG A 280 -8.26 13.54 1.52
CA ARG A 280 -6.88 13.37 1.05
C ARG A 280 -6.83 12.90 -0.42
N ILE A 281 -7.71 11.98 -0.84
CA ILE A 281 -7.83 11.55 -2.25
C ILE A 281 -8.25 12.72 -3.16
N LYS A 282 -9.25 13.51 -2.76
CA LYS A 282 -9.71 14.69 -3.53
C LYS A 282 -8.63 15.75 -3.68
N LEU A 283 -7.80 15.94 -2.66
CA LEU A 283 -6.65 16.86 -2.67
C LEU A 283 -5.50 16.30 -3.53
N ALA A 284 -5.20 15.00 -3.41
CA ALA A 284 -4.26 14.28 -4.28
C ALA A 284 -4.72 14.22 -5.75
N LYS A 285 -6.01 14.44 -6.01
CA LYS A 285 -6.72 14.44 -7.29
C LYS A 285 -6.70 13.10 -8.02
N TYR A 286 -5.52 12.64 -8.42
CA TYR A 286 -5.34 11.37 -9.12
C TYR A 286 -5.38 10.21 -8.15
N PHE A 287 -6.10 9.16 -8.52
CA PHE A 287 -6.15 7.91 -7.77
C PHE A 287 -6.22 6.70 -8.70
N ALA A 288 -5.99 5.52 -8.14
CA ALA A 288 -6.19 4.24 -8.79
C ALA A 288 -7.15 3.38 -7.98
N VAL A 289 -8.00 2.65 -8.70
CA VAL A 289 -8.96 1.71 -8.11
C VAL A 289 -8.35 0.31 -8.05
N ILE A 290 -8.31 -0.29 -6.87
CA ILE A 290 -7.90 -1.68 -6.67
C ILE A 290 -9.13 -2.44 -6.18
N LEU A 291 -9.63 -3.36 -7.00
CA LEU A 291 -10.79 -4.19 -6.68
C LEU A 291 -10.43 -5.67 -6.77
N ASP A 292 -10.88 -6.41 -5.77
CA ASP A 292 -10.75 -7.86 -5.68
C ASP A 292 -12.09 -8.43 -5.22
N CYS A 293 -12.47 -9.63 -5.66
CA CYS A 293 -13.79 -10.23 -5.40
C CYS A 293 -13.63 -11.61 -4.76
N THR A 294 -14.39 -11.90 -3.71
CA THR A 294 -14.36 -13.21 -3.04
C THR A 294 -15.70 -13.51 -2.37
N PRO A 295 -16.25 -14.73 -2.51
CA PRO A 295 -17.42 -15.16 -1.75
C PRO A 295 -17.08 -15.30 -0.26
N ASP A 296 -17.90 -14.69 0.60
CA ASP A 296 -17.76 -14.82 2.05
C ASP A 296 -18.40 -16.11 2.60
N ILE A 297 -18.22 -16.36 3.90
CA ILE A 297 -18.71 -17.56 4.61
C ILE A 297 -20.24 -17.75 4.62
N SER A 298 -20.98 -16.77 4.10
CA SER A 298 -22.44 -16.75 3.97
C SER A 298 -22.87 -16.96 2.51
N HIS A 299 -21.92 -17.28 1.63
CA HIS A 299 -22.08 -17.41 0.17
C HIS A 299 -22.55 -16.13 -0.54
N GLN A 300 -22.28 -14.97 0.04
CA GLN A 300 -22.45 -13.66 -0.61
C GLN A 300 -21.13 -13.22 -1.24
N GLU A 301 -21.17 -12.72 -2.48
CA GLU A 301 -19.99 -12.17 -3.14
C GLU A 301 -19.66 -10.79 -2.58
N GLN A 302 -18.45 -10.62 -2.05
CA GLN A 302 -17.94 -9.37 -1.51
C GLN A 302 -16.87 -8.84 -2.46
N MET A 303 -17.03 -7.61 -2.93
CA MET A 303 -16.00 -6.85 -3.63
C MET A 303 -15.28 -5.95 -2.63
N SER A 304 -13.97 -6.08 -2.53
CA SER A 304 -13.13 -5.15 -1.77
C SER A 304 -12.84 -3.90 -2.58
N MET A 305 -12.98 -2.72 -1.98
CA MET A 305 -12.62 -1.45 -2.58
C MET A 305 -11.42 -0.83 -1.86
N VAL A 306 -10.27 -0.82 -2.52
CA VAL A 306 -9.04 -0.15 -2.09
C VAL A 306 -8.72 0.98 -3.07
N LEU A 307 -8.34 2.15 -2.58
CA LEU A 307 -7.92 3.29 -3.39
C LEU A 307 -6.46 3.62 -3.13
N ARG A 308 -5.67 3.74 -4.21
CA ARG A 308 -4.27 4.17 -4.20
C ARG A 308 -4.17 5.60 -4.68
N TYR A 309 -3.41 6.45 -4.00
CA TYR A 309 -3.15 7.84 -4.43
C TYR A 309 -1.74 8.30 -4.06
N VAL A 310 -1.34 9.46 -4.56
CA VAL A 310 -0.04 10.08 -4.26
C VAL A 310 -0.24 11.44 -3.62
N ALA A 311 0.18 11.57 -2.36
CA ALA A 311 0.17 12.85 -1.65
C ALA A 311 1.31 13.73 -2.17
N ASP A 312 1.04 15.03 -2.27
CA ASP A 312 1.99 16.04 -2.76
C ASP A 312 2.88 16.65 -1.68
N GLY A 313 2.64 16.31 -0.40
CA GLY A 313 3.36 16.85 0.76
C GLY A 313 2.94 18.27 1.17
N SER A 314 1.91 18.86 0.56
CA SER A 314 1.43 20.22 0.86
C SER A 314 0.65 20.35 2.18
N HIS A 315 0.51 19.25 2.93
CA HIS A 315 -0.31 19.18 4.14
C HIS A 315 0.51 18.65 5.32
N SER A 316 0.47 19.35 6.45
CA SER A 316 1.36 19.15 7.61
C SER A 316 1.26 17.80 8.34
N HIS A 317 0.31 16.94 7.95
CA HIS A 317 0.09 15.61 8.53
C HIS A 317 0.18 14.47 7.50
N VAL A 318 0.52 14.75 6.23
CA VAL A 318 0.72 13.73 5.19
C VAL A 318 1.95 14.11 4.37
N SER A 319 3.04 13.36 4.53
CA SER A 319 4.26 13.57 3.74
C SER A 319 4.04 13.23 2.27
N ALA A 320 4.89 13.76 1.39
CA ALA A 320 4.91 13.34 -0.01
C ALA A 320 5.20 11.82 -0.09
N GLY A 321 4.39 11.10 -0.86
CA GLY A 321 4.44 9.64 -0.86
C GLY A 321 3.25 8.97 -1.51
N VAL A 322 3.36 7.65 -1.64
CA VAL A 322 2.32 6.76 -2.16
C VAL A 322 1.53 6.18 -0.99
N TYR A 323 0.21 6.21 -1.11
CA TYR A 323 -0.72 5.73 -0.09
C TYR A 323 -1.72 4.77 -0.73
N GLU A 324 -2.04 3.68 -0.02
CA GLU A 324 -3.10 2.74 -0.38
C GLU A 324 -4.01 2.57 0.84
N HIS A 325 -5.31 2.79 0.68
CA HIS A 325 -6.29 2.65 1.75
C HIS A 325 -7.47 1.80 1.32
N PHE A 326 -7.84 0.85 2.17
CA PHE A 326 -9.13 0.20 2.09
C PHE A 326 -10.25 1.18 2.44
N ILE A 327 -11.30 1.21 1.62
CA ILE A 327 -12.49 2.03 1.84
C ILE A 327 -13.59 1.17 2.47
N LYS A 328 -14.02 0.10 1.79
CA LYS A 328 -15.07 -0.83 2.26
C LYS A 328 -15.14 -2.13 1.46
N PHE A 329 -15.93 -3.09 1.97
CA PHE A 329 -16.48 -4.18 1.18
C PHE A 329 -17.88 -3.80 0.66
N ILE A 330 -18.19 -4.26 -0.54
CA ILE A 330 -19.46 -4.01 -1.23
C ILE A 330 -20.07 -5.39 -1.52
N ILE A 331 -21.34 -5.60 -1.15
CA ILE A 331 -22.06 -6.81 -1.56
C ILE A 331 -22.36 -6.69 -3.04
N VAL A 332 -22.02 -7.75 -3.79
CA VAL A 332 -22.30 -7.86 -5.21
C VAL A 332 -23.38 -8.91 -5.40
N GLU A 333 -24.50 -8.53 -6.04
CA GLU A 333 -25.59 -9.47 -6.34
C GLU A 333 -25.39 -10.17 -7.68
N SER A 334 -24.61 -9.57 -8.59
CA SER A 334 -24.25 -10.13 -9.89
C SER A 334 -22.78 -9.89 -10.19
N SER A 335 -22.00 -10.96 -10.33
CA SER A 335 -20.57 -10.90 -10.68
C SER A 335 -20.31 -10.33 -12.09
N THR A 336 -21.32 -9.95 -12.86
CA THR A 336 -21.17 -9.49 -14.25
C THR A 336 -20.37 -8.19 -14.34
N GLY A 337 -19.51 -8.06 -15.35
CA GLY A 337 -18.67 -6.87 -15.54
C GLY A 337 -19.42 -5.56 -15.70
N GLU A 338 -20.69 -5.60 -16.12
CA GLU A 338 -21.59 -4.45 -16.16
C GLU A 338 -22.08 -4.03 -14.77
N HIS A 339 -22.53 -4.99 -13.96
CA HIS A 339 -22.99 -4.71 -12.60
C HIS A 339 -21.82 -4.25 -11.72
N LEU A 340 -20.65 -4.91 -11.81
CA LEU A 340 -19.42 -4.48 -11.13
C LEU A 340 -19.01 -3.05 -11.52
N PHE A 341 -19.11 -2.70 -12.81
CA PHE A 341 -18.86 -1.33 -13.28
C PHE A 341 -19.87 -0.33 -12.71
N ASN A 342 -21.17 -0.59 -12.85
CA ASN A 342 -22.22 0.30 -12.36
C ASN A 342 -22.11 0.50 -10.83
N THR A 343 -21.80 -0.54 -10.08
CA THR A 343 -21.54 -0.48 -8.63
C THR A 343 -20.30 0.35 -8.30
N LEU A 344 -19.17 0.16 -9.00
CA LEU A 344 -17.97 1.01 -8.81
C LEU A 344 -18.29 2.50 -9.09
N ILE A 345 -19.03 2.78 -10.15
CA ILE A 345 -19.44 4.14 -10.53
C ILE A 345 -20.32 4.77 -9.45
N GLN A 346 -21.37 4.08 -9.01
CA GLN A 346 -22.26 4.57 -7.95
C GLN A 346 -21.51 4.84 -6.64
N GLU A 347 -20.53 3.99 -6.32
CA GLU A 347 -19.71 4.14 -5.12
C GLU A 347 -18.74 5.33 -5.21
N LEU A 348 -18.09 5.55 -6.35
CA LEU A 348 -17.29 6.74 -6.58
C LEU A 348 -18.16 8.02 -6.55
N GLU A 349 -19.36 7.98 -7.13
CA GLU A 349 -20.31 9.10 -7.13
C GLU A 349 -20.83 9.41 -5.70
N MET A 350 -21.10 8.41 -4.86
CA MET A 350 -21.43 8.60 -3.43
C MET A 350 -20.28 9.17 -2.61
N LEU A 351 -19.04 8.74 -2.89
CA LEU A 351 -17.84 9.35 -2.31
C LEU A 351 -17.54 10.75 -2.89
N GLY A 352 -18.20 11.15 -3.98
CA GLY A 352 -17.97 12.39 -4.71
C GLY A 352 -16.60 12.45 -5.40
N LEU A 353 -16.10 11.30 -5.86
CA LEU A 353 -14.83 11.13 -6.58
C LEU A 353 -15.10 11.08 -8.09
N ASP A 354 -14.43 11.95 -8.85
CA ASP A 354 -14.58 11.99 -10.30
C ASP A 354 -13.75 10.89 -11.00
N VAL A 355 -14.48 10.04 -11.74
CA VAL A 355 -14.00 8.94 -12.58
C VAL A 355 -12.94 9.40 -13.59
N GLY A 356 -13.02 10.65 -14.06
CA GLY A 356 -12.05 11.29 -14.96
C GLY A 356 -10.66 11.50 -14.36
N ASN A 357 -10.49 11.33 -13.04
CA ASN A 357 -9.19 11.39 -12.35
C ASN A 357 -8.58 10.02 -12.03
N ILE A 358 -9.25 8.92 -12.40
CA ILE A 358 -8.66 7.59 -12.29
C ILE A 358 -7.46 7.49 -13.24
N ARG A 359 -6.29 7.17 -12.70
CA ARG A 359 -5.04 6.95 -13.47
C ARG A 359 -4.48 5.54 -13.32
N GLY A 360 -5.10 4.69 -12.52
CA GLY A 360 -4.80 3.26 -12.49
C GLY A 360 -6.03 2.42 -12.16
N GLN A 361 -6.04 1.18 -12.63
CA GLN A 361 -7.07 0.20 -12.28
C GLN A 361 -6.40 -1.17 -12.07
N GLY A 362 -6.74 -1.87 -10.99
CA GLY A 362 -6.07 -3.10 -10.57
C GLY A 362 -7.06 -4.18 -10.16
N TYR A 363 -7.16 -5.24 -10.95
CA TYR A 363 -8.16 -6.31 -10.81
C TYR A 363 -7.56 -7.71 -11.04
N ASP A 364 -8.35 -8.75 -10.80
CA ASP A 364 -8.06 -10.11 -11.26
C ASP A 364 -8.16 -10.27 -12.80
N ILE A 365 -8.00 -11.50 -13.30
CA ILE A 365 -8.17 -11.83 -14.74
C ILE A 365 -9.44 -12.66 -14.98
N GLY A 366 -10.40 -12.60 -14.05
CA GLY A 366 -11.73 -13.15 -14.27
C GLY A 366 -12.38 -12.49 -15.49
N ALA A 367 -13.16 -13.25 -16.26
CA ALA A 367 -13.79 -12.76 -17.50
C ALA A 367 -14.72 -11.55 -17.26
N ASN A 368 -15.23 -11.38 -16.04
CA ASN A 368 -16.03 -10.22 -15.64
C ASN A 368 -15.19 -8.98 -15.31
N MET A 369 -13.94 -9.15 -14.89
CA MET A 369 -13.01 -8.03 -14.64
C MET A 369 -12.25 -7.66 -15.92
N LYS A 370 -11.55 -8.61 -16.54
CA LYS A 370 -10.68 -8.40 -17.71
C LYS A 370 -11.32 -8.80 -19.06
N GLY A 371 -12.64 -8.93 -19.12
CA GLY A 371 -13.37 -9.32 -20.34
C GLY A 371 -13.25 -8.29 -21.47
N HIS A 372 -12.66 -8.70 -22.60
CA HIS A 372 -12.23 -7.82 -23.71
C HIS A 372 -13.30 -6.83 -24.22
N ASN A 373 -14.58 -7.23 -24.27
CA ASN A 373 -15.68 -6.43 -24.82
C ASN A 373 -16.77 -6.07 -23.80
N SER A 374 -16.64 -6.49 -22.54
CA SER A 374 -17.78 -6.47 -21.60
C SER A 374 -17.41 -6.47 -20.12
N GLY A 375 -16.13 -6.69 -19.80
CA GLY A 375 -15.63 -6.68 -18.43
C GLY A 375 -15.46 -5.26 -17.89
N LEU A 376 -15.32 -5.18 -16.56
CA LEU A 376 -15.07 -3.94 -15.82
C LEU A 376 -13.96 -3.09 -16.44
N GLN A 377 -12.83 -3.71 -16.81
CA GLN A 377 -11.67 -3.04 -17.39
C GLN A 377 -11.99 -2.35 -18.72
N ALA A 378 -12.72 -3.02 -19.62
CA ALA A 378 -13.08 -2.47 -20.93
C ALA A 378 -13.99 -1.25 -20.76
N ARG A 379 -15.07 -1.39 -19.96
CA ARG A 379 -16.03 -0.32 -19.66
C ARG A 379 -15.40 0.88 -18.96
N LEU A 380 -14.40 0.65 -18.10
CA LEU A 380 -13.68 1.74 -17.45
C LEU A 380 -12.71 2.46 -18.40
N LEU A 381 -12.07 1.75 -19.34
CA LEU A 381 -11.27 2.37 -20.42
C LEU A 381 -12.14 3.15 -21.41
N GLU A 382 -13.35 2.67 -21.72
CA GLU A 382 -14.33 3.39 -22.54
C GLU A 382 -14.78 4.72 -21.89
N ARG A 383 -14.94 4.76 -20.57
CA ARG A 383 -15.29 6.00 -19.82
C ARG A 383 -14.09 6.88 -19.47
N ASN A 384 -12.88 6.32 -19.37
CA ASN A 384 -11.64 7.04 -19.11
C ASN A 384 -10.41 6.26 -19.66
N PRO A 385 -9.88 6.61 -20.85
CA PRO A 385 -8.79 5.88 -21.48
C PRO A 385 -7.44 6.02 -20.74
N ARG A 386 -7.33 6.93 -19.76
CA ARG A 386 -6.12 7.20 -18.97
C ARG A 386 -6.00 6.33 -17.71
N ALA A 387 -6.96 5.42 -17.48
CA ALA A 387 -6.94 4.48 -16.37
C ALA A 387 -6.04 3.27 -16.70
N PHE A 388 -4.72 3.37 -16.45
CA PHE A 388 -3.76 2.30 -16.76
C PHE A 388 -4.07 1.01 -15.98
N PHE A 389 -4.28 -0.12 -16.68
CA PHE A 389 -4.61 -1.39 -16.04
C PHE A 389 -3.37 -2.18 -15.57
N THR A 390 -3.46 -2.79 -14.40
CA THR A 390 -2.48 -3.75 -13.85
C THR A 390 -3.19 -5.03 -13.39
N PRO A 391 -2.77 -6.22 -13.83
CA PRO A 391 -3.46 -7.46 -13.50
C PRO A 391 -2.93 -8.08 -12.18
N CYS A 392 -3.81 -8.75 -11.44
CA CYS A 392 -3.51 -9.28 -10.11
C CYS A 392 -2.31 -10.24 -10.08
N VAL A 393 -1.35 -9.96 -9.21
CA VAL A 393 -0.07 -10.68 -9.11
C VAL A 393 -0.26 -12.15 -8.72
N CYS A 394 -1.01 -12.39 -7.65
CA CYS A 394 -1.18 -13.73 -7.10
C CYS A 394 -2.17 -14.56 -7.91
N HIS A 395 -3.23 -13.93 -8.43
CA HIS A 395 -4.15 -14.58 -9.38
C HIS A 395 -3.43 -14.96 -10.69
N ASN A 396 -2.53 -14.13 -11.22
CA ASN A 396 -1.68 -14.54 -12.36
C ASN A 396 -0.86 -15.80 -12.03
N PHE A 397 -0.15 -15.82 -10.89
CA PHE A 397 0.65 -16.99 -10.51
C PHE A 397 -0.22 -18.23 -10.20
N ASN A 398 -1.42 -18.06 -9.64
CA ASN A 398 -2.43 -19.12 -9.55
C ASN A 398 -2.78 -19.70 -10.94
N LEU A 399 -3.13 -18.85 -11.91
CA LEU A 399 -3.49 -19.29 -13.26
C LEU A 399 -2.33 -20.00 -13.96
N VAL A 400 -1.13 -19.42 -13.92
CA VAL A 400 0.11 -20.02 -14.45
C VAL A 400 0.34 -21.42 -13.87
N LEU A 401 0.15 -21.61 -12.57
CA LEU A 401 0.33 -22.90 -11.90
C LEU A 401 -0.86 -23.86 -12.09
N GLY A 402 -2.07 -23.36 -12.33
CA GLY A 402 -3.23 -24.14 -12.75
C GLY A 402 -3.03 -24.72 -14.15
N ASP A 403 -2.57 -23.89 -15.08
CA ASP A 403 -2.16 -24.26 -16.44
C ASP A 403 -1.02 -25.27 -16.42
N MET A 404 0.08 -24.97 -15.72
CA MET A 404 1.26 -25.84 -15.63
C MET A 404 0.91 -27.23 -15.06
N ALA A 405 0.08 -27.29 -14.01
CA ALA A 405 -0.40 -28.54 -13.43
C ALA A 405 -1.32 -29.36 -14.36
N LYS A 406 -1.97 -28.71 -15.34
CA LYS A 406 -2.87 -29.33 -16.33
C LYS A 406 -2.17 -29.62 -17.68
N THR A 407 -0.89 -29.26 -17.85
CA THR A 407 -0.13 -29.44 -19.11
C THR A 407 -0.01 -30.90 -19.56
N CYS A 408 0.31 -31.81 -18.63
CA CYS A 408 0.62 -33.21 -18.96
C CYS A 408 0.16 -34.19 -17.87
N PRO A 409 -0.06 -35.49 -18.20
CA PRO A 409 -0.64 -36.46 -17.26
C PRO A 409 0.20 -36.71 -16.01
N ASP A 410 1.54 -36.71 -16.12
CA ASP A 410 2.42 -36.92 -14.98
C ASP A 410 2.35 -35.72 -13.99
N ALA A 411 2.15 -34.48 -14.48
CA ALA A 411 1.91 -33.30 -13.64
C ALA A 411 0.54 -33.32 -12.93
N MET A 412 -0.52 -33.71 -13.65
CA MET A 412 -1.85 -33.89 -13.05
C MET A 412 -1.84 -34.99 -11.99
N THR A 413 -1.14 -36.09 -12.25
CA THR A 413 -1.00 -37.22 -11.31
C THR A 413 -0.27 -36.78 -10.04
N PHE A 414 0.85 -36.06 -10.17
CA PHE A 414 1.64 -35.56 -9.04
C PHE A 414 0.80 -34.73 -8.04
N PHE A 415 0.06 -33.71 -8.51
CA PHE A 415 -0.80 -32.92 -7.63
C PHE A 415 -2.01 -33.72 -7.12
N GLY A 416 -2.51 -34.70 -7.89
CA GLY A 416 -3.53 -35.65 -7.44
C GLY A 416 -3.06 -36.50 -6.26
N THR A 417 -1.84 -37.04 -6.31
CA THR A 417 -1.21 -37.80 -5.22
C THR A 417 -1.05 -36.93 -3.97
N LEU A 418 -0.56 -35.69 -4.09
CA LEU A 418 -0.44 -34.76 -2.96
C LEU A 418 -1.82 -34.44 -2.33
N GLN A 419 -2.86 -34.21 -3.13
CA GLN A 419 -4.21 -33.99 -2.61
C GLN A 419 -4.79 -35.27 -1.95
N ARG A 420 -4.48 -36.47 -2.47
CA ARG A 420 -4.86 -37.75 -1.82
C ARG A 420 -4.21 -37.92 -0.45
N ILE A 421 -2.90 -37.63 -0.31
CA ILE A 421 -2.19 -37.66 0.99
C ILE A 421 -2.90 -36.76 2.00
N TYR A 422 -3.14 -35.49 1.63
CA TYR A 422 -3.87 -34.56 2.50
C TYR A 422 -5.26 -35.09 2.87
N THR A 423 -6.04 -35.55 1.88
CA THR A 423 -7.44 -35.98 2.08
C THR A 423 -7.53 -37.22 2.95
N LEU A 424 -6.63 -38.20 2.78
CA LEU A 424 -6.58 -39.43 3.56
C LEU A 424 -6.37 -39.11 5.05
N PHE A 425 -5.36 -38.31 5.40
CA PHE A 425 -5.09 -37.96 6.80
C PHE A 425 -6.09 -36.96 7.39
N ALA A 426 -6.58 -35.99 6.61
CA ALA A 426 -7.57 -35.01 7.07
C ALA A 426 -8.97 -35.60 7.26
N SER A 427 -9.29 -36.74 6.61
CA SER A 427 -10.60 -37.40 6.70
C SER A 427 -10.99 -37.88 8.11
N SER A 428 -10.03 -38.06 9.02
CA SER A 428 -10.27 -38.69 10.32
C SER A 428 -9.28 -38.23 11.38
N THR A 429 -9.78 -37.87 12.56
CA THR A 429 -8.95 -37.48 13.72
C THR A 429 -8.03 -38.61 14.20
N LYS A 430 -8.37 -39.88 13.96
CA LYS A 430 -7.45 -41.01 14.20
C LYS A 430 -6.27 -40.96 13.25
N ARG A 431 -6.54 -40.81 11.95
CA ARG A 431 -5.51 -40.74 10.89
C ARG A 431 -4.60 -39.53 11.09
N TRP A 432 -5.18 -38.38 11.45
CA TRP A 432 -4.44 -37.16 11.79
C TRP A 432 -3.52 -37.31 13.02
N THR A 433 -3.85 -38.20 13.96
CA THR A 433 -2.96 -38.54 15.09
C THR A 433 -1.78 -39.41 14.65
N VAL A 434 -1.99 -40.39 13.77
CA VAL A 434 -0.90 -41.18 13.15
C VAL A 434 0.02 -40.26 12.34
N PHE A 435 -0.55 -39.37 11.52
CA PHE A 435 0.22 -38.36 10.77
C PHE A 435 1.12 -37.52 11.69
N LYS A 436 0.56 -36.99 12.79
CA LYS A 436 1.29 -36.18 13.77
C LYS A 436 2.29 -36.94 14.64
N LYS A 437 2.24 -38.27 14.68
CA LYS A 437 3.20 -39.11 15.41
C LYS A 437 4.58 -39.06 14.75
N HIS A 438 4.59 -39.06 13.41
CA HIS A 438 5.81 -39.04 12.58
C HIS A 438 6.10 -37.61 12.07
N VAL A 439 5.13 -36.98 11.41
CA VAL A 439 5.27 -35.65 10.78
C VAL A 439 5.11 -34.55 11.83
N THR A 440 6.21 -34.27 12.53
CA THR A 440 6.27 -33.26 13.61
C THR A 440 6.47 -31.81 13.13
N GLY A 441 6.92 -31.61 11.88
CA GLY A 441 7.29 -30.32 11.30
C GLY A 441 6.20 -29.66 10.45
N LEU A 442 6.38 -29.68 9.13
CA LEU A 442 5.53 -29.02 8.14
C LEU A 442 4.27 -29.84 7.84
N SER A 443 3.13 -29.37 8.32
CA SER A 443 1.83 -29.97 8.00
C SER A 443 1.39 -29.66 6.56
N VAL A 444 1.25 -30.72 5.74
CA VAL A 444 0.69 -30.71 4.36
C VAL A 444 -0.65 -29.95 4.33
N LYS A 445 -0.88 -29.17 3.27
CA LYS A 445 -2.08 -28.33 3.10
C LYS A 445 -3.05 -28.97 2.08
N PRO A 446 -4.33 -28.57 2.07
CA PRO A 446 -5.17 -28.78 0.90
C PRO A 446 -4.58 -28.06 -0.32
N LEU A 447 -4.89 -28.55 -1.52
CA LEU A 447 -4.53 -27.92 -2.79
C LEU A 447 -5.77 -27.24 -3.43
N PRO A 448 -6.25 -26.09 -2.91
CA PRO A 448 -7.31 -25.35 -3.57
C PRO A 448 -6.88 -24.89 -4.97
N GLU A 449 -7.83 -24.73 -5.90
CA GLU A 449 -7.54 -24.18 -7.22
C GLU A 449 -7.09 -22.70 -7.17
N THR A 450 -7.45 -21.98 -6.10
CA THR A 450 -7.31 -20.52 -5.98
C THR A 450 -6.18 -20.02 -5.05
N GLN A 451 -5.37 -20.90 -4.44
CA GLN A 451 -4.28 -20.47 -3.55
C GLN A 451 -2.99 -21.28 -3.74
N TRP A 452 -2.11 -20.77 -4.60
CA TRP A 452 -0.83 -21.38 -4.99
C TRP A 452 0.17 -21.54 -3.84
N GLU A 453 0.13 -20.67 -2.82
CA GLU A 453 0.98 -20.80 -1.63
C GLU A 453 0.77 -22.15 -0.92
N CYS A 454 -0.47 -22.64 -0.88
CA CYS A 454 -0.80 -23.95 -0.33
C CYS A 454 -0.21 -25.10 -1.17
N ARG A 455 0.01 -24.89 -2.48
CA ARG A 455 0.73 -25.86 -3.34
C ARG A 455 2.22 -25.89 -3.01
N MET A 456 2.84 -24.71 -2.88
CA MET A 456 4.25 -24.62 -2.47
C MET A 456 4.48 -25.24 -1.09
N GLU A 457 3.71 -24.86 -0.07
CA GLU A 457 3.89 -25.40 1.28
C GLU A 457 3.56 -26.91 1.38
N SER A 458 2.70 -27.46 0.51
CA SER A 458 2.46 -28.92 0.44
C SER A 458 3.59 -29.68 -0.25
N VAL A 459 4.11 -29.17 -1.38
CA VAL A 459 5.28 -29.74 -2.06
C VAL A 459 6.51 -29.69 -1.14
N LYS A 460 6.68 -28.58 -0.42
CA LYS A 460 7.74 -28.39 0.57
C LYS A 460 7.58 -29.34 1.77
N ALA A 461 6.37 -29.51 2.32
CA ALA A 461 6.10 -30.46 3.39
C ALA A 461 6.45 -31.90 2.99
N VAL A 462 6.04 -32.34 1.80
CA VAL A 462 6.33 -33.70 1.31
C VAL A 462 7.80 -33.87 0.88
N ARG A 463 8.48 -32.81 0.41
CA ARG A 463 9.93 -32.89 0.11
C ARG A 463 10.78 -33.02 1.36
N TYR A 464 10.58 -32.17 2.36
CA TYR A 464 11.45 -32.13 3.54
C TYR A 464 11.15 -33.19 4.60
N GLN A 465 10.05 -33.95 4.43
CA GLN A 465 9.62 -35.01 5.35
C GLN A 465 9.11 -36.24 4.57
N ALA A 466 9.81 -36.60 3.49
CA ALA A 466 9.37 -37.66 2.59
C ALA A 466 9.31 -39.02 3.29
N VAL A 467 10.27 -39.28 4.18
CA VAL A 467 10.37 -40.51 4.98
C VAL A 467 9.23 -40.58 6.01
N GLU A 468 9.05 -39.54 6.84
CA GLU A 468 8.04 -39.56 7.90
C GLU A 468 6.60 -39.58 7.35
N VAL A 469 6.39 -39.08 6.13
CA VAL A 469 5.10 -39.21 5.41
C VAL A 469 4.91 -40.65 4.89
N CYS A 470 5.95 -41.35 4.48
CA CYS A 470 5.86 -42.78 4.16
C CYS A 470 5.60 -43.62 5.42
N ASP A 471 6.35 -43.40 6.50
CA ASP A 471 6.16 -44.09 7.80
C ASP A 471 4.72 -43.90 8.33
N ALA A 472 4.17 -42.69 8.21
CA ALA A 472 2.79 -42.39 8.59
C ALA A 472 1.74 -43.07 7.70
N LEU A 473 2.05 -43.34 6.42
CA LEU A 473 1.19 -44.10 5.51
C LEU A 473 1.31 -45.61 5.76
N GLU A 474 2.49 -46.11 6.08
CA GLU A 474 2.77 -47.52 6.36
C GLU A 474 2.12 -47.93 7.70
N GLU A 475 2.29 -47.17 8.78
CA GLU A 475 1.53 -47.37 10.03
C GLU A 475 0.02 -47.25 9.81
N LEU A 476 -0.44 -46.37 8.91
CA LEU A 476 -1.87 -46.27 8.60
C LEU A 476 -2.39 -47.49 7.84
N ALA A 477 -1.60 -48.05 6.92
CA ALA A 477 -1.93 -49.28 6.18
C ALA A 477 -2.00 -50.51 7.10
N GLU A 478 -1.19 -50.57 8.15
CA GLU A 478 -1.23 -51.64 9.15
C GLU A 478 -2.36 -51.45 10.18
N SER A 479 -2.61 -50.22 10.64
CA SER A 479 -3.49 -49.93 11.77
C SER A 479 -4.95 -49.60 11.43
N THR A 480 -5.33 -49.53 10.15
CA THR A 480 -6.70 -49.14 9.77
C THR A 480 -7.60 -50.34 9.40
N ASP A 481 -8.70 -50.48 10.14
CA ASP A 481 -9.77 -51.47 9.86
C ASP A 481 -10.60 -51.14 8.59
N ASP A 482 -10.34 -50.00 7.94
CA ASP A 482 -11.07 -49.53 6.75
C ASP A 482 -10.37 -50.01 5.46
N PRO A 483 -11.00 -50.91 4.68
CA PRO A 483 -10.39 -51.43 3.44
C PRO A 483 -10.05 -50.34 2.42
N GLN A 484 -10.83 -49.26 2.36
CA GLN A 484 -10.55 -48.14 1.45
C GLN A 484 -9.30 -47.38 1.92
N GLY A 485 -9.27 -46.98 3.19
CA GLY A 485 -8.12 -46.29 3.79
C GLY A 485 -6.81 -47.10 3.72
N LYS A 486 -6.88 -48.42 3.88
CA LYS A 486 -5.72 -49.32 3.74
C LYS A 486 -5.22 -49.33 2.29
N SER A 487 -6.11 -49.55 1.33
CA SER A 487 -5.74 -49.59 -0.10
C SER A 487 -5.25 -48.22 -0.62
N ASP A 488 -5.83 -47.11 -0.15
CA ASP A 488 -5.33 -45.77 -0.43
C ASP A 488 -3.94 -45.53 0.18
N ALA A 489 -3.69 -45.96 1.42
CA ALA A 489 -2.38 -45.83 2.07
C ALA A 489 -1.28 -46.62 1.31
N GLU A 490 -1.51 -47.92 1.06
CA GLU A 490 -0.60 -48.77 0.28
C GLU A 490 -0.35 -48.21 -1.13
N SER A 491 -1.41 -47.69 -1.77
CA SER A 491 -1.32 -47.01 -3.07
C SER A 491 -0.47 -45.74 -3.03
N LEU A 492 -0.47 -44.99 -1.92
CA LEU A 492 0.28 -43.74 -1.78
C LEU A 492 1.75 -44.00 -1.46
N VAL A 493 2.06 -44.99 -0.62
CA VAL A 493 3.45 -45.46 -0.39
C VAL A 493 4.08 -45.88 -1.73
N SER A 494 3.38 -46.70 -2.52
CA SER A 494 3.86 -47.12 -3.83
C SER A 494 3.95 -45.98 -4.87
N GLN A 495 3.31 -44.83 -4.63
CA GLN A 495 3.45 -43.65 -5.49
C GLN A 495 4.60 -42.75 -5.03
N MET A 496 4.80 -42.58 -3.72
CA MET A 496 5.92 -41.81 -3.17
C MET A 496 7.26 -42.51 -3.39
N ARG A 497 7.32 -43.83 -3.21
CA ARG A 497 8.47 -44.69 -3.53
C ARG A 497 8.67 -44.95 -5.04
N ASP A 498 8.08 -44.14 -5.94
CA ASP A 498 8.38 -44.20 -7.37
C ASP A 498 9.33 -43.08 -7.82
N TYR A 499 10.41 -43.44 -8.51
CA TYR A 499 11.43 -42.49 -8.92
C TYR A 499 10.90 -41.36 -9.83
N ARG A 500 9.85 -41.59 -10.65
CA ARG A 500 9.22 -40.48 -11.41
C ARG A 500 8.58 -39.44 -10.48
N PHE A 501 8.00 -39.88 -9.36
CA PHE A 501 7.41 -38.99 -8.37
C PHE A 501 8.49 -38.21 -7.61
N LEU A 502 9.61 -38.84 -7.26
CA LEU A 502 10.74 -38.15 -6.59
C LEU A 502 11.38 -37.09 -7.50
N VAL A 503 11.60 -37.38 -8.78
CA VAL A 503 12.09 -36.39 -9.76
C VAL A 503 11.07 -35.27 -9.99
N ALA A 504 9.76 -35.59 -10.01
CA ALA A 504 8.71 -34.57 -10.04
C ALA A 504 8.69 -33.71 -8.77
N LEU A 505 8.89 -34.29 -7.59
CA LEU A 505 8.90 -33.60 -6.29
C LEU A 505 10.08 -32.62 -6.19
N ALA A 506 11.28 -33.07 -6.59
CA ALA A 506 12.48 -32.25 -6.69
C ALA A 506 12.27 -31.06 -7.65
N PHE A 507 11.79 -31.35 -8.87
CA PHE A 507 11.46 -30.36 -9.90
C PHE A 507 10.44 -29.32 -9.42
N TRP A 508 9.28 -29.77 -8.94
CA TRP A 508 8.20 -28.89 -8.50
C TRP A 508 8.62 -28.04 -7.32
N HIS A 509 9.41 -28.56 -6.38
CA HIS A 509 9.94 -27.76 -5.29
C HIS A 509 10.80 -26.60 -5.80
N SER A 510 11.80 -26.88 -6.64
CA SER A 510 12.74 -25.86 -7.12
C SER A 510 12.05 -24.82 -8.03
N LEU A 511 11.09 -25.24 -8.85
CA LEU A 511 10.30 -24.35 -9.71
C LEU A 511 9.30 -23.49 -8.91
N LEU A 512 8.56 -24.09 -7.97
CA LEU A 512 7.65 -23.34 -7.10
C LEU A 512 8.40 -22.41 -6.14
N PHE A 513 9.61 -22.78 -5.69
CA PHE A 513 10.41 -21.94 -4.79
C PHE A 513 10.79 -20.60 -5.43
N GLN A 514 11.27 -20.60 -6.69
CA GLN A 514 11.58 -19.33 -7.38
C GLN A 514 10.32 -18.51 -7.68
N VAL A 515 9.25 -19.14 -8.16
CA VAL A 515 7.96 -18.45 -8.37
C VAL A 515 7.42 -17.86 -7.07
N ASN A 516 7.58 -18.56 -5.93
CA ASN A 516 7.21 -18.10 -4.59
C ASN A 516 8.03 -16.87 -4.15
N PHE A 517 9.34 -16.90 -4.37
CA PHE A 517 10.24 -15.79 -4.05
C PHE A 517 9.84 -14.52 -4.81
N VAL A 518 9.78 -14.59 -6.14
CA VAL A 518 9.46 -13.41 -6.98
C VAL A 518 8.02 -12.93 -6.78
N SER A 519 7.06 -13.82 -6.48
CA SER A 519 5.70 -13.42 -6.11
C SER A 519 5.68 -12.59 -4.82
N LYS A 520 6.43 -12.99 -3.80
CA LYS A 520 6.53 -12.26 -2.51
C LYS A 520 7.30 -10.96 -2.62
N GLU A 521 8.36 -10.92 -3.44
CA GLU A 521 9.09 -9.71 -3.77
C GLU A 521 8.16 -8.66 -4.40
N LEU A 522 7.36 -9.06 -5.41
CA LEU A 522 6.41 -8.18 -6.09
C LEU A 522 5.32 -7.64 -5.15
N GLN A 523 4.81 -8.45 -4.20
CA GLN A 523 3.75 -8.05 -3.25
C GLN A 523 4.15 -6.93 -2.26
N SER A 524 5.40 -6.47 -2.26
CA SER A 524 5.85 -5.36 -1.41
C SER A 524 5.11 -4.05 -1.72
N ASP A 525 4.78 -3.34 -0.66
CA ASP A 525 4.30 -1.95 -0.63
C ASP A 525 5.34 -0.94 -1.19
N THR A 526 6.63 -1.28 -1.14
CA THR A 526 7.71 -0.46 -1.71
C THR A 526 8.00 -0.73 -3.19
N MET A 527 7.31 -1.68 -3.82
CA MET A 527 7.59 -2.12 -5.18
C MET A 527 7.32 -1.02 -6.22
N ASP A 528 8.29 -0.81 -7.12
CA ASP A 528 8.19 0.11 -8.27
C ASP A 528 8.30 -0.65 -9.60
N ILE A 529 7.85 -0.03 -10.71
CA ILE A 529 7.73 -0.69 -12.02
C ILE A 529 9.08 -1.22 -12.52
N ALA A 530 10.16 -0.44 -12.38
CA ALA A 530 11.50 -0.82 -12.83
C ALA A 530 12.07 -2.02 -12.04
N THR A 531 11.89 -1.99 -10.71
CA THR A 531 12.30 -3.10 -9.83
C THR A 531 11.49 -4.36 -10.16
N GLY A 532 10.17 -4.23 -10.34
CA GLY A 532 9.29 -5.34 -10.69
C GLY A 532 9.65 -6.00 -12.03
N LEU A 533 9.96 -5.21 -13.06
CA LEU A 533 10.46 -5.72 -14.34
C LEU A 533 11.80 -6.45 -14.18
N THR A 534 12.74 -5.88 -13.44
CA THR A 534 14.05 -6.50 -13.18
C THR A 534 13.89 -7.90 -12.56
N SER A 535 12.95 -8.06 -11.62
CA SER A 535 12.68 -9.35 -10.96
C SER A 535 11.91 -10.34 -11.86
N PHE A 536 11.11 -9.85 -12.80
CA PHE A 536 10.56 -10.70 -13.88
C PHE A 536 11.62 -11.18 -14.89
N GLU A 537 12.53 -10.30 -15.31
CA GLU A 537 13.60 -10.66 -16.25
C GLU A 537 14.53 -11.71 -15.63
N ARG A 538 14.90 -11.53 -14.36
CA ARG A 538 15.61 -12.54 -13.55
C ARG A 538 14.88 -13.87 -13.49
N LEU A 539 13.56 -13.88 -13.27
CA LEU A 539 12.75 -15.11 -13.27
C LEU A 539 12.74 -15.78 -14.65
N PHE A 540 12.65 -15.01 -15.72
CA PHE A 540 12.58 -15.53 -17.09
C PHE A 540 13.93 -16.08 -17.57
N ASP A 541 15.05 -15.44 -17.22
CA ASP A 541 16.40 -15.95 -17.49
C ASP A 541 16.78 -17.14 -16.61
N TRP A 542 16.29 -17.18 -15.37
CA TRP A 542 16.35 -18.38 -14.55
C TRP A 542 15.56 -19.53 -15.20
N LEU A 543 14.34 -19.30 -15.71
CA LEU A 543 13.55 -20.32 -16.41
C LEU A 543 14.25 -20.85 -17.67
N LYS A 544 14.88 -19.99 -18.49
CA LYS A 544 15.72 -20.43 -19.62
C LYS A 544 16.86 -21.35 -19.15
N THR A 545 17.61 -20.92 -18.14
CA THR A 545 18.75 -21.67 -17.59
C THR A 545 18.31 -23.00 -16.98
N TYR A 546 17.15 -23.00 -16.31
CA TYR A 546 16.54 -24.19 -15.72
C TYR A 546 16.07 -25.17 -16.80
N ARG A 547 15.50 -24.68 -17.91
CA ARG A 547 15.12 -25.50 -19.08
C ARG A 547 16.31 -26.31 -19.65
N GLU A 548 17.49 -25.71 -19.69
CA GLU A 548 18.70 -26.35 -20.21
C GLU A 548 19.33 -27.35 -19.23
N LYS A 549 19.54 -26.93 -17.98
CA LYS A 549 20.40 -27.63 -17.01
C LYS A 549 19.64 -28.20 -15.80
N GLY A 550 18.49 -27.63 -15.47
CA GLY A 550 17.72 -27.93 -14.26
C GLY A 550 17.18 -29.36 -14.17
N PHE A 551 17.08 -30.08 -15.28
CA PHE A 551 16.67 -31.49 -15.27
C PHE A 551 17.70 -32.40 -14.61
N GLU A 552 19.00 -32.19 -14.88
CA GLU A 552 20.05 -32.99 -14.24
C GLU A 552 20.20 -32.61 -12.75
N ASN A 553 20.01 -31.33 -12.40
CA ASN A 553 19.91 -30.92 -10.99
C ASN A 553 18.74 -31.60 -10.27
N ALA A 554 17.55 -31.66 -10.88
CA ALA A 554 16.39 -32.34 -10.32
C ALA A 554 16.59 -33.86 -10.18
N LEU A 555 17.51 -34.47 -10.94
CA LEU A 555 17.92 -35.87 -10.76
C LEU A 555 18.89 -36.03 -9.59
N ILE A 556 19.77 -35.06 -9.32
CA ILE A 556 20.64 -35.08 -8.13
C ILE A 556 19.77 -35.00 -6.86
N ASP A 557 18.93 -33.97 -6.75
CA ASP A 557 17.93 -33.80 -5.69
C ASP A 557 17.09 -35.06 -5.45
N ALA A 558 16.68 -35.74 -6.53
CA ALA A 558 15.84 -36.95 -6.45
C ALA A 558 16.62 -38.22 -6.12
N ASN A 559 17.93 -38.28 -6.40
CA ASN A 559 18.80 -39.38 -5.98
C ASN A 559 19.06 -39.31 -4.47
N GLU A 560 19.22 -38.11 -3.92
CA GLU A 560 19.31 -37.89 -2.46
C GLU A 560 18.05 -38.42 -1.76
N LEU A 561 16.87 -37.97 -2.19
CA LEU A 561 15.57 -38.46 -1.69
C LEU A 561 15.34 -39.96 -1.93
N ALA A 562 15.85 -40.52 -3.03
CA ALA A 562 15.73 -41.96 -3.32
C ALA A 562 16.61 -42.80 -2.37
N ASN A 563 17.81 -42.32 -2.03
CA ASN A 563 18.67 -42.96 -1.03
C ASN A 563 18.03 -42.92 0.37
N GLU A 564 17.41 -41.79 0.75
CA GLU A 564 16.69 -41.64 2.03
C GLU A 564 15.47 -42.57 2.16
N LEU A 565 14.84 -42.94 1.04
CA LEU A 565 13.64 -43.80 0.99
C LEU A 565 13.93 -45.27 0.63
N GLU A 566 15.21 -45.65 0.51
CA GLU A 566 15.67 -46.97 0.04
C GLU A 566 15.09 -47.38 -1.34
N VAL A 567 14.97 -46.42 -2.26
CA VAL A 567 14.39 -46.59 -3.61
C VAL A 567 15.49 -46.67 -4.68
N GLU A 568 15.44 -47.68 -5.55
CA GLU A 568 16.31 -47.74 -6.73
C GLU A 568 16.06 -46.53 -7.67
N PRO A 569 17.07 -45.72 -8.03
CA PRO A 569 16.91 -44.50 -8.83
C PRO A 569 16.78 -44.80 -10.34
N VAL A 570 15.74 -45.56 -10.72
CA VAL A 570 15.58 -46.11 -12.07
C VAL A 570 14.22 -45.74 -12.66
N PHE A 571 14.23 -45.15 -13.86
CA PHE A 571 13.02 -44.89 -14.64
C PHE A 571 12.43 -46.19 -15.22
N LYS A 572 11.45 -46.76 -14.52
CA LYS A 572 10.70 -47.97 -14.93
C LYS A 572 10.09 -47.81 -16.33
N GLN A 573 10.32 -48.79 -17.23
CA GLN A 573 9.76 -48.79 -18.59
C GLN A 573 8.25 -49.10 -18.58
N LYS A 574 7.42 -48.20 -19.10
CA LYS A 574 5.99 -48.45 -19.36
C LYS A 574 5.87 -49.50 -20.49
N ARG A 575 5.24 -50.66 -20.21
CA ARG A 575 5.10 -51.80 -21.15
C ARG A 575 4.27 -51.41 -22.39
N THR A 576 4.92 -51.17 -23.53
CA THR A 576 4.24 -50.78 -24.77
C THR A 576 3.37 -51.91 -25.33
N ARG A 577 2.09 -51.61 -25.60
CA ARG A 577 1.14 -52.55 -26.20
C ARG A 577 1.45 -52.74 -27.69
N LYS A 578 2.30 -53.72 -28.01
CA LYS A 578 2.57 -54.11 -29.40
C LYS A 578 1.27 -54.52 -30.09
N ARG A 579 0.85 -53.79 -31.13
CA ARG A 579 -0.23 -54.20 -32.04
C ARG A 579 0.21 -55.48 -32.75
N LYS A 580 -0.67 -56.47 -32.87
CA LYS A 580 -0.38 -57.69 -33.64
C LYS A 580 -0.30 -57.29 -35.11
N ARG A 581 0.88 -57.42 -35.73
CA ARG A 581 1.13 -57.07 -37.13
C ARG A 581 0.51 -58.09 -38.07
N THR A 582 0.17 -57.65 -39.29
CA THR A 582 -0.27 -58.54 -40.37
C THR A 582 0.92 -58.99 -41.23
N PHE A 583 1.92 -58.11 -41.41
CA PHE A 583 3.09 -58.38 -42.24
C PHE A 583 4.42 -58.11 -41.50
N THR A 584 5.49 -58.75 -41.95
CA THR A 584 6.80 -58.73 -41.28
C THR A 584 7.66 -57.52 -41.64
N TYR A 585 7.44 -56.91 -42.81
CA TYR A 585 8.21 -55.75 -43.30
C TYR A 585 7.72 -54.40 -42.78
N GLU A 586 6.64 -54.36 -41.99
CA GLU A 586 6.12 -53.14 -41.38
C GLU A 586 7.11 -52.63 -40.30
N SER A 587 7.51 -51.36 -40.41
CA SER A 587 8.32 -50.66 -39.40
C SER A 587 7.63 -50.63 -38.02
N SER A 588 8.39 -50.33 -36.96
CA SER A 588 7.78 -49.95 -35.68
C SER A 588 7.61 -48.44 -35.63
N ASP A 589 6.39 -47.95 -35.90
CA ASP A 589 6.04 -46.52 -35.90
C ASP A 589 6.19 -45.85 -34.52
N ALA A 590 6.42 -46.64 -33.46
CA ALA A 590 6.73 -46.15 -32.12
C ALA A 590 8.26 -45.98 -31.98
N PRO A 591 8.80 -44.75 -31.89
CA PRO A 591 10.21 -44.55 -31.59
C PRO A 591 10.54 -45.07 -30.19
N ILE A 592 11.69 -45.73 -30.05
CA ILE A 592 12.20 -46.18 -28.74
C ILE A 592 12.79 -44.96 -28.03
N SER A 593 11.93 -44.21 -27.33
CA SER A 593 12.37 -43.15 -26.42
C SER A 593 12.90 -43.80 -25.13
N ASP A 594 14.12 -43.46 -24.75
CA ASP A 594 14.65 -43.75 -23.41
C ASP A 594 13.71 -43.14 -22.34
N PRO A 595 13.34 -43.87 -21.27
CA PRO A 595 12.46 -43.37 -20.20
C PRO A 595 12.92 -42.07 -19.52
N LYS A 596 14.23 -41.81 -19.37
CA LYS A 596 14.73 -40.53 -18.83
C LYS A 596 14.45 -39.39 -19.80
N THR A 597 14.76 -39.60 -21.08
CA THR A 597 14.51 -38.65 -22.18
C THR A 597 13.02 -38.42 -22.42
N GLU A 598 12.19 -39.48 -22.33
CA GLU A 598 10.73 -39.41 -22.43
C GLU A 598 10.16 -38.47 -21.36
N PHE A 599 10.57 -38.66 -20.10
CA PHE A 599 10.16 -37.81 -18.99
C PHE A 599 10.71 -36.38 -19.11
N ARG A 600 11.95 -36.20 -19.58
CA ARG A 600 12.53 -34.88 -19.86
C ARG A 600 11.70 -34.11 -20.90
N VAL A 601 11.28 -34.75 -21.98
CA VAL A 601 10.52 -34.11 -23.06
C VAL A 601 9.05 -33.90 -22.68
N ASN A 602 8.38 -34.92 -22.14
CA ASN A 602 6.93 -34.92 -21.93
C ASN A 602 6.48 -34.29 -20.60
N PHE A 603 7.35 -34.23 -19.59
CA PHE A 603 7.06 -33.59 -18.31
C PHE A 603 7.90 -32.32 -18.13
N PHE A 604 9.22 -32.44 -18.01
CA PHE A 604 10.07 -31.31 -17.60
C PHE A 604 10.04 -30.15 -18.60
N ASN A 605 10.34 -30.40 -19.88
CA ASN A 605 10.35 -29.36 -20.91
C ASN A 605 8.95 -28.74 -21.07
N GLN A 606 7.89 -29.56 -21.19
CA GLN A 606 6.52 -29.05 -21.37
C GLN A 606 6.07 -28.13 -20.24
N VAL A 607 6.34 -28.49 -18.97
CA VAL A 607 5.93 -27.66 -17.83
C VAL A 607 6.74 -26.35 -17.76
N VAL A 608 8.04 -26.37 -18.05
CA VAL A 608 8.86 -25.14 -18.09
C VAL A 608 8.49 -24.25 -19.28
N ASP A 609 8.28 -24.81 -20.47
CA ASP A 609 7.81 -24.07 -21.64
C ASP A 609 6.43 -23.43 -21.39
N LYS A 610 5.51 -24.18 -20.76
CA LYS A 610 4.19 -23.65 -20.39
C LYS A 610 4.27 -22.57 -19.31
N ALA A 611 5.21 -22.67 -18.36
CA ALA A 611 5.49 -21.60 -17.40
C ALA A 611 5.92 -20.31 -18.12
N MET A 612 6.91 -20.40 -19.01
CA MET A 612 7.42 -19.27 -19.78
C MET A 612 6.32 -18.62 -20.65
N GLN A 613 5.56 -19.43 -21.39
CA GLN A 613 4.43 -18.96 -22.21
C GLN A 613 3.35 -18.24 -21.39
N SER A 614 3.03 -18.74 -20.20
CA SER A 614 1.94 -18.20 -19.38
C SER A 614 2.36 -16.94 -18.59
N LEU A 615 3.66 -16.74 -18.35
CA LEU A 615 4.21 -15.52 -17.74
C LEU A 615 4.43 -14.38 -18.75
N GLN A 616 4.72 -14.69 -20.02
CA GLN A 616 5.08 -13.69 -21.04
C GLN A 616 4.04 -12.56 -21.27
N PRO A 617 2.70 -12.80 -21.27
CA PRO A 617 1.71 -11.73 -21.46
C PRO A 617 1.73 -10.68 -20.35
N ARG A 618 2.09 -11.09 -19.13
CA ARG A 618 2.15 -10.23 -17.94
C ARG A 618 3.39 -9.33 -17.93
N PHE A 619 4.53 -9.87 -18.37
CA PHE A 619 5.73 -9.06 -18.61
C PHE A 619 5.44 -7.94 -19.63
N ARG A 620 4.74 -8.27 -20.73
CA ARG A 620 4.38 -7.27 -21.76
C ARG A 620 3.61 -6.08 -21.17
N GLN A 621 2.59 -6.34 -20.36
CA GLN A 621 1.74 -5.27 -19.80
C GLN A 621 2.49 -4.36 -18.80
N LEU A 622 3.36 -4.93 -17.95
CA LEU A 622 4.21 -4.11 -17.07
C LEU A 622 5.28 -3.34 -17.86
N LYS A 623 5.76 -3.93 -18.97
CA LYS A 623 6.69 -3.29 -19.89
C LYS A 623 6.04 -2.16 -20.69
N GLU A 624 4.80 -2.29 -21.16
CA GLU A 624 4.06 -1.22 -21.83
C GLU A 624 3.99 0.06 -20.97
N HIS A 625 3.77 -0.09 -19.65
CA HIS A 625 3.84 1.03 -18.71
C HIS A 625 5.25 1.59 -18.53
N TYR A 626 6.29 0.75 -18.55
CA TYR A 626 7.68 1.20 -18.45
C TYR A 626 8.21 1.83 -19.75
N ASP A 627 7.78 1.37 -20.92
CA ASP A 627 8.17 1.97 -22.20
C ASP A 627 7.56 3.40 -22.32
N LEU A 628 6.43 3.68 -21.65
CA LEU A 628 5.83 5.02 -21.52
C LEU A 628 6.46 5.89 -20.41
N PHE A 629 6.60 5.37 -19.18
CA PHE A 629 7.03 6.16 -18.01
C PHE A 629 8.51 5.98 -17.61
N GLY A 630 9.20 4.98 -18.15
CA GLY A 630 10.53 4.54 -17.72
C GLY A 630 11.62 5.59 -17.85
N PHE A 631 11.47 6.55 -18.77
CA PHE A 631 12.36 7.70 -18.88
C PHE A 631 12.43 8.51 -17.57
N LEU A 632 11.38 8.53 -16.75
CA LEU A 632 11.37 9.20 -15.44
C LEU A 632 12.30 8.53 -14.40
N TYR A 633 12.81 7.33 -14.67
CA TYR A 633 13.84 6.65 -13.86
C TYR A 633 15.27 6.91 -14.37
N CYS A 634 15.46 7.33 -15.63
CA CYS A 634 16.78 7.34 -16.28
C CYS A 634 17.12 8.62 -17.08
N PHE A 635 16.25 9.64 -17.09
CA PHE A 635 16.41 10.86 -17.87
C PHE A 635 17.74 11.59 -17.67
N LEU A 636 18.38 11.46 -16.50
CA LEU A 636 19.72 11.99 -16.22
C LEU A 636 20.74 11.55 -17.28
N ASN A 637 20.61 10.31 -17.79
CA ASN A 637 21.50 9.70 -18.78
C ASN A 637 20.98 9.83 -20.23
N MET A 638 19.85 10.50 -20.46
CA MET A 638 19.20 10.61 -21.77
C MET A 638 19.48 11.94 -22.46
N THR A 639 19.58 11.92 -23.79
CA THR A 639 19.64 13.12 -24.63
C THR A 639 18.32 13.88 -24.62
N LYS A 640 18.39 15.20 -24.87
CA LYS A 640 17.22 16.09 -24.89
C LYS A 640 16.14 15.66 -25.88
N ASP A 641 16.54 15.17 -27.06
CA ASP A 641 15.60 14.76 -28.10
C ASP A 641 14.90 13.42 -27.78
N ASN A 642 15.58 12.51 -27.08
CA ASN A 642 14.95 11.30 -26.55
C ASN A 642 13.92 11.65 -25.45
N ILE A 643 14.26 12.57 -24.54
CA ILE A 643 13.33 13.06 -23.51
C ILE A 643 12.12 13.77 -24.14
N ARG A 644 12.34 14.61 -25.16
CA ARG A 644 11.26 15.25 -25.93
C ARG A 644 10.32 14.23 -26.58
N LYS A 645 10.88 13.15 -27.16
CA LYS A 645 10.07 12.07 -27.73
C LYS A 645 9.23 11.38 -26.64
N CYS A 646 9.85 10.87 -25.59
CA CYS A 646 9.13 10.18 -24.50
C CYS A 646 8.09 11.08 -23.81
N ALA A 647 8.37 12.38 -23.66
CA ALA A 647 7.41 13.34 -23.11
C ALA A 647 6.23 13.62 -24.06
N ALA A 648 6.42 13.56 -25.38
CA ALA A 648 5.34 13.64 -26.36
C ALA A 648 4.51 12.34 -26.42
N ASP A 649 5.17 11.19 -26.41
CA ASP A 649 4.52 9.87 -26.32
C ASP A 649 3.66 9.77 -25.04
N LEU A 650 4.16 10.30 -23.92
CA LEU A 650 3.41 10.41 -22.66
C LEU A 650 2.28 11.45 -22.70
N GLU A 651 2.45 12.60 -23.36
CA GLU A 651 1.34 13.55 -23.58
C GLU A 651 0.21 12.90 -24.38
N ILE A 652 0.53 12.07 -25.39
CA ILE A 652 -0.46 11.34 -26.18
C ILE A 652 -1.21 10.32 -25.29
N ALA A 653 -0.49 9.52 -24.50
CA ALA A 653 -1.09 8.55 -23.57
C ALA A 653 -1.93 9.19 -22.45
N LEU A 654 -1.66 10.46 -22.11
CA LEU A 654 -2.41 11.26 -21.13
C LEU A 654 -3.33 12.31 -21.76
N THR A 655 -3.60 12.21 -23.07
CA THR A 655 -4.53 13.10 -23.78
C THR A 655 -5.94 12.52 -23.78
N ASP A 656 -6.83 13.28 -23.16
CA ASP A 656 -8.29 13.21 -23.17
C ASP A 656 -8.78 14.65 -22.90
N VAL A 657 -10.08 14.91 -22.85
CA VAL A 657 -10.61 16.26 -22.60
C VAL A 657 -10.93 16.43 -21.09
N PRO A 658 -10.07 17.07 -20.27
CA PRO A 658 -8.84 17.81 -20.58
C PRO A 658 -7.53 17.03 -20.30
N LYS A 659 -6.45 17.44 -20.99
CA LYS A 659 -5.09 16.85 -20.89
C LYS A 659 -4.47 17.01 -19.51
N ASP A 660 -3.74 16.00 -19.03
CA ASP A 660 -3.05 16.08 -17.74
C ASP A 660 -1.69 16.81 -17.77
N ILE A 661 -0.94 16.72 -18.87
CA ILE A 661 0.39 17.32 -19.02
C ILE A 661 0.60 17.94 -20.41
N ASN A 662 1.64 18.78 -20.51
CA ASN A 662 2.24 19.18 -21.77
C ASN A 662 3.67 18.64 -21.90
N GLY A 663 3.90 17.79 -22.91
CA GLY A 663 5.15 17.09 -23.15
C GLY A 663 6.32 18.01 -23.52
N TYR A 664 6.05 19.09 -24.26
CA TYR A 664 7.06 20.11 -24.54
C TYR A 664 7.56 20.76 -23.23
N MET A 665 6.63 21.24 -22.39
CA MET A 665 6.99 21.82 -21.09
C MET A 665 7.68 20.80 -20.17
N LEU A 666 7.20 19.55 -20.11
CA LEU A 666 7.84 18.46 -19.37
C LEU A 666 9.31 18.26 -19.80
N SER A 667 9.60 18.33 -21.11
CA SER A 667 10.97 18.18 -21.60
C SER A 667 11.90 19.33 -21.18
N GLU A 668 11.43 20.58 -21.22
CA GLU A 668 12.23 21.73 -20.80
C GLU A 668 12.35 21.82 -19.26
N GLU A 669 11.34 21.39 -18.52
CA GLU A 669 11.38 21.20 -17.06
C GLU A 669 12.45 20.17 -16.66
N ILE A 670 12.48 19.00 -17.32
CA ILE A 670 13.46 17.94 -17.08
C ILE A 670 14.88 18.41 -17.39
N GLU A 671 15.11 19.06 -18.53
CA GLU A 671 16.44 19.59 -18.87
C GLU A 671 16.92 20.68 -17.91
N THR A 672 15.99 21.41 -17.29
CA THR A 672 16.32 22.49 -16.34
C THR A 672 16.59 21.97 -14.92
N ILE A 673 15.97 20.84 -14.51
CA ILE A 673 16.24 20.24 -13.18
C ILE A 673 17.45 19.31 -13.17
N LYS A 674 17.79 18.66 -14.30
CA LYS A 674 18.97 17.78 -14.48
C LYS A 674 20.24 18.21 -13.72
N PRO A 675 20.79 19.43 -13.91
CA PRO A 675 22.07 19.82 -13.30
C PRO A 675 22.02 20.07 -11.78
N ILE A 676 20.84 20.00 -11.15
CA ILE A 676 20.60 20.40 -9.76
C ILE A 676 20.15 19.21 -8.89
N LEU A 677 19.82 18.08 -9.50
CA LEU A 677 19.50 16.85 -8.77
C LEU A 677 20.77 16.24 -8.16
N PRO A 678 20.78 15.93 -6.84
CA PRO A 678 21.88 15.20 -6.24
C PRO A 678 21.90 13.77 -6.79
N ALA A 679 23.09 13.25 -7.12
CA ALA A 679 23.28 11.94 -7.78
C ALA A 679 22.70 10.71 -7.04
N GLN A 680 22.26 10.90 -5.79
CA GLN A 680 21.63 9.91 -4.92
C GLN A 680 20.11 9.79 -5.14
N GLN A 681 19.44 10.78 -5.76
CA GLN A 681 17.99 10.74 -6.02
C GLN A 681 17.73 10.14 -7.40
N GLN A 682 17.53 8.82 -7.43
CA GLN A 682 17.36 8.06 -8.68
C GLN A 682 15.96 7.48 -8.83
N LYS A 683 15.21 7.28 -7.74
CA LYS A 683 13.84 6.75 -7.83
C LYS A 683 12.80 7.88 -7.95
N PRO A 684 11.76 7.70 -8.78
CA PRO A 684 10.64 8.65 -8.91
C PRO A 684 10.00 9.09 -7.57
N LYS A 685 9.97 8.21 -6.55
CA LYS A 685 9.48 8.53 -5.20
C LYS A 685 10.40 9.51 -4.44
N GLU A 686 11.72 9.37 -4.59
CA GLU A 686 12.70 10.29 -4.00
C GLU A 686 12.63 11.67 -4.69
N LEU A 687 12.49 11.66 -6.02
CA LEU A 687 12.34 12.87 -6.85
C LEU A 687 11.03 13.62 -6.55
N LEU A 688 9.91 12.92 -6.38
CA LEU A 688 8.65 13.52 -5.92
C LEU A 688 8.84 14.20 -4.56
N ASN A 689 9.44 13.50 -3.61
CA ASN A 689 9.65 14.01 -2.25
C ASN A 689 10.63 15.20 -2.23
N TYR A 690 11.63 15.22 -3.11
CA TYR A 690 12.51 16.38 -3.30
C TYR A 690 11.77 17.59 -3.90
N LEU A 691 10.89 17.39 -4.89
CA LEU A 691 10.07 18.45 -5.47
C LEU A 691 9.08 19.04 -4.45
N ALA A 692 8.49 18.18 -3.60
CA ALA A 692 7.60 18.58 -2.53
C ALA A 692 8.31 19.35 -1.42
N CYS A 693 9.33 18.76 -0.78
CA CYS A 693 10.00 19.31 0.40
C CYS A 693 10.85 20.57 0.14
N ASN A 694 10.90 21.07 -1.09
CA ASN A 694 11.58 22.32 -1.47
C ASN A 694 10.62 23.33 -2.16
N ASP A 695 9.29 23.13 -2.06
CA ASP A 695 8.24 23.97 -2.71
C ASP A 695 8.32 24.08 -4.25
N ARG A 696 9.09 23.19 -4.88
CA ARG A 696 9.40 23.22 -6.33
C ARG A 696 8.28 22.64 -7.22
N SER A 697 7.24 22.05 -6.64
CA SER A 697 6.03 21.60 -7.34
C SER A 697 5.37 22.70 -8.18
N THR A 698 5.45 23.96 -7.73
CA THR A 698 4.98 25.14 -8.47
C THR A 698 5.80 25.44 -9.74
N THR A 699 7.09 25.12 -9.71
CA THR A 699 8.10 25.46 -10.72
C THR A 699 8.22 24.36 -11.80
N PHE A 700 8.08 23.09 -11.40
CA PHE A 700 8.15 21.93 -12.31
C PHE A 700 6.81 21.16 -12.34
N PRO A 701 5.71 21.82 -12.77
CA PRO A 701 4.35 21.27 -12.65
C PRO A 701 4.12 20.02 -13.49
N ASN A 702 4.65 19.95 -14.72
CA ASN A 702 4.40 18.81 -15.60
C ASN A 702 5.21 17.59 -15.12
N LEU A 703 6.44 17.80 -14.66
CA LEU A 703 7.25 16.75 -14.02
C LEU A 703 6.57 16.25 -12.73
N PHE A 704 6.07 17.15 -11.89
CA PHE A 704 5.39 16.79 -10.66
C PHE A 704 4.09 16.01 -10.90
N ILE A 705 3.30 16.40 -11.91
CA ILE A 705 2.11 15.66 -12.35
C ILE A 705 2.49 14.29 -12.93
N ALA A 706 3.51 14.20 -13.80
CA ALA A 706 3.94 12.93 -14.39
C ALA A 706 4.40 11.93 -13.32
N LEU A 707 5.11 12.41 -12.28
CA LEU A 707 5.51 11.60 -11.13
C LEU A 707 4.31 11.18 -10.26
N ARG A 708 3.36 12.08 -9.98
CA ARG A 708 2.10 11.74 -9.28
C ARG A 708 1.32 10.66 -10.04
N ILE A 709 1.21 10.77 -11.36
CA ILE A 709 0.51 9.78 -12.20
C ILE A 709 1.25 8.43 -12.18
N LEU A 710 2.56 8.40 -12.47
CA LEU A 710 3.39 7.18 -12.42
C LEU A 710 3.24 6.44 -11.09
N LEU A 711 3.39 7.15 -9.97
CA LEU A 711 3.35 6.55 -8.64
C LEU A 711 1.92 6.14 -8.21
N THR A 712 0.88 6.74 -8.81
CA THR A 712 -0.53 6.35 -8.62
C THR A 712 -0.85 5.01 -9.28
N ILE A 713 -0.19 4.66 -10.40
CA ILE A 713 -0.39 3.36 -11.06
C ILE A 713 0.03 2.24 -10.09
N PRO A 714 -0.86 1.27 -9.78
CA PRO A 714 -0.53 0.16 -8.92
C PRO A 714 0.40 -0.81 -9.65
N VAL A 715 1.49 -1.24 -9.01
CA VAL A 715 2.36 -2.32 -9.53
C VAL A 715 1.79 -3.69 -9.16
N THR A 716 1.08 -3.77 -8.02
CA THR A 716 0.32 -4.96 -7.59
C THR A 716 -1.01 -4.56 -6.95
N VAL A 717 -1.84 -5.56 -6.67
CA VAL A 717 -3.14 -5.41 -5.99
C VAL A 717 -3.17 -6.10 -4.63
N ALA A 718 -1.99 -6.38 -4.05
CA ALA A 718 -1.87 -7.18 -2.83
C ALA A 718 -2.68 -6.63 -1.65
N SER A 719 -2.97 -5.32 -1.62
CA SER A 719 -3.84 -4.70 -0.60
C SER A 719 -5.31 -5.15 -0.68
N GLY A 720 -5.82 -5.50 -1.87
CA GLY A 720 -7.12 -6.16 -2.04
C GLY A 720 -7.14 -7.55 -1.37
N GLU A 721 -6.18 -8.41 -1.72
CA GLU A 721 -6.04 -9.76 -1.15
C GLU A 721 -5.83 -9.74 0.38
N ARG A 722 -5.01 -8.78 0.86
CA ARG A 722 -4.77 -8.54 2.30
C ARG A 722 -6.05 -8.13 3.03
N SER A 723 -6.96 -7.38 2.39
CA SER A 723 -8.26 -7.03 2.99
C SER A 723 -9.13 -8.28 3.24
N PHE A 724 -9.20 -9.24 2.29
CA PHE A 724 -9.96 -10.47 2.49
C PHE A 724 -9.37 -11.39 3.56
N SER A 725 -8.06 -11.31 3.79
CA SER A 725 -7.42 -11.97 4.93
C SER A 725 -7.91 -11.39 6.27
N LYS A 726 -8.26 -10.10 6.34
CA LYS A 726 -8.95 -9.50 7.49
C LYS A 726 -10.45 -9.83 7.52
N LEU A 727 -11.13 -9.87 6.37
CA LEU A 727 -12.56 -10.24 6.29
C LEU A 727 -12.82 -11.59 6.98
N LYS A 728 -11.98 -12.60 6.68
CA LYS A 728 -12.06 -13.96 7.24
C LYS A 728 -11.88 -14.01 8.77
N LEU A 729 -11.23 -13.00 9.37
CA LEU A 729 -11.08 -12.85 10.83
C LEU A 729 -12.24 -12.09 11.49
N ILE A 730 -12.96 -11.26 10.73
CA ILE A 730 -14.06 -10.42 11.23
C ILE A 730 -15.40 -11.14 11.07
N LYS A 731 -15.73 -11.58 9.85
CA LYS A 731 -16.94 -12.35 9.50
C LYS A 731 -16.64 -13.85 9.67
N THR A 732 -16.51 -14.28 10.92
CA THR A 732 -16.34 -15.71 11.29
C THR A 732 -17.69 -16.42 11.34
N TYR A 733 -17.71 -17.76 11.42
CA TYR A 733 -18.95 -18.55 11.44
C TYR A 733 -19.96 -18.11 12.51
N LEU A 734 -19.49 -17.67 13.68
CA LEU A 734 -20.32 -17.14 14.78
C LEU A 734 -20.79 -15.68 14.58
N ARG A 735 -20.41 -15.06 13.45
CA ARG A 735 -20.65 -13.66 13.06
C ARG A 735 -21.11 -13.52 11.60
N SER A 736 -21.60 -14.60 10.98
CA SER A 736 -22.06 -14.59 9.58
C SER A 736 -23.16 -13.54 9.34
N VAL A 737 -24.11 -13.42 10.27
CA VAL A 737 -25.24 -12.47 10.21
C VAL A 737 -24.85 -11.04 10.65
N ILE A 738 -23.64 -10.58 10.29
CA ILE A 738 -23.20 -9.21 10.52
C ILE A 738 -23.70 -8.28 9.41
N HIS A 739 -24.36 -7.18 9.79
CA HIS A 739 -24.82 -6.16 8.84
C HIS A 739 -23.64 -5.51 8.10
N GLN A 740 -23.79 -5.24 6.79
CA GLN A 740 -22.69 -4.79 5.92
C GLN A 740 -22.02 -3.50 6.41
N GLU A 741 -22.81 -2.54 6.92
CA GLU A 741 -22.30 -1.32 7.54
C GLU A 741 -21.34 -1.65 8.70
N ARG A 742 -21.76 -2.53 9.63
CA ARG A 742 -20.94 -2.95 10.78
C ARG A 742 -19.70 -3.75 10.33
N LEU A 743 -19.83 -4.52 9.25
CA LEU A 743 -18.73 -5.27 8.65
C LEU A 743 -17.66 -4.34 8.08
N ASN A 744 -18.05 -3.43 7.19
CA ASN A 744 -17.19 -2.42 6.58
C ASN A 744 -16.49 -1.59 7.65
N ASN A 745 -17.26 -1.17 8.64
CA ASN A 745 -16.74 -0.44 9.77
C ASN A 745 -15.64 -1.22 10.51
N LEU A 746 -15.89 -2.48 10.92
CA LEU A 746 -14.85 -3.30 11.58
C LEU A 746 -13.66 -3.62 10.65
N ALA A 747 -13.88 -3.73 9.34
CA ALA A 747 -12.83 -3.95 8.36
C ALA A 747 -11.89 -2.75 8.23
N LEU A 748 -12.43 -1.55 8.09
CA LEU A 748 -11.67 -0.30 7.99
C LEU A 748 -10.72 -0.14 9.18
N MET A 749 -11.20 -0.30 10.42
CA MET A 749 -10.35 -0.33 11.63
C MET A 749 -9.26 -1.39 11.61
N SER A 750 -9.54 -2.58 11.07
CA SER A 750 -8.64 -3.74 11.14
C SER A 750 -7.55 -3.73 10.05
N ILE A 751 -7.79 -2.95 9.00
CA ILE A 751 -6.88 -2.73 7.87
C ILE A 751 -6.13 -1.42 8.11
N GLU A 752 -6.83 -0.28 8.15
CA GLU A 752 -6.32 1.06 8.46
C GLU A 752 -6.06 1.27 9.97
N SER A 753 -5.62 0.20 10.64
CA SER A 753 -5.31 0.20 12.07
C SER A 753 -4.17 1.14 12.51
N PRO A 754 -3.20 1.55 11.65
CA PRO A 754 -2.27 2.62 11.99
C PRO A 754 -3.01 3.96 12.11
N ILE A 755 -3.71 4.35 11.04
CA ILE A 755 -4.45 5.63 10.97
C ILE A 755 -5.48 5.72 12.09
N SER A 756 -6.18 4.62 12.39
CA SER A 756 -7.17 4.54 13.48
C SER A 756 -6.61 4.87 14.87
N ARG A 757 -5.28 4.80 15.06
CA ARG A 757 -4.58 5.24 16.29
C ARG A 757 -4.22 6.73 16.25
N ASP A 758 -4.08 7.28 15.04
CA ASP A 758 -3.77 8.69 14.78
C ASP A 758 -5.02 9.59 14.71
N ILE A 759 -6.24 9.01 14.66
CA ILE A 759 -7.49 9.76 14.85
C ILE A 759 -7.34 10.61 16.09
N ASN A 760 -7.64 11.88 15.89
CA ASN A 760 -7.96 12.72 17.00
C ASN A 760 -9.48 12.60 17.27
N TYR A 761 -9.85 12.14 18.48
CA TYR A 761 -11.20 11.74 18.88
C TYR A 761 -12.16 12.85 19.37
N GLU A 762 -12.17 14.05 18.75
CA GLU A 762 -13.12 15.18 18.84
C GLU A 762 -13.18 15.82 17.43
N GLN A 763 -13.28 17.15 17.34
CA GLN A 763 -13.93 17.96 16.30
C GLN A 763 -15.34 17.47 16.00
N ILE A 764 -15.50 16.23 15.53
CA ILE A 764 -16.76 15.51 15.28
C ILE A 764 -17.79 15.65 16.42
N LEU A 765 -17.37 15.95 17.65
CA LEU A 765 -18.27 16.16 18.77
C LEU A 765 -18.63 17.62 19.03
N LYS A 766 -17.71 18.56 18.83
CA LYS A 766 -18.08 19.96 18.63
C LYS A 766 -19.05 20.09 17.44
N ASP A 767 -18.73 19.41 16.34
CA ASP A 767 -19.60 19.25 15.18
C ASP A 767 -20.91 18.48 15.49
N PHE A 768 -21.02 17.77 16.62
CA PHE A 768 -22.23 17.06 17.07
C PHE A 768 -23.09 17.92 18.01
N SER A 769 -22.45 18.64 18.94
CA SER A 769 -23.11 19.58 19.85
C SER A 769 -23.65 20.79 19.08
N GLU A 770 -22.88 21.32 18.12
CA GLU A 770 -23.34 22.34 17.17
C GLU A 770 -24.50 21.83 16.28
N LYS A 771 -24.51 20.55 15.87
CA LYS A 771 -25.64 19.96 15.13
C LYS A 771 -26.94 19.86 15.93
N LYS A 772 -26.88 19.80 17.27
CA LYS A 772 -28.07 19.88 18.15
C LYS A 772 -28.61 21.31 18.34
N ALA A 773 -27.90 22.35 17.87
CA ALA A 773 -28.22 23.75 18.22
C ALA A 773 -29.42 24.37 17.49
N ARG A 774 -30.08 23.67 16.54
CA ARG A 774 -31.35 24.13 15.96
C ARG A 774 -32.53 23.84 16.89
N LYS A 775 -32.63 24.58 18.00
CA LYS A 775 -33.82 24.56 18.85
C LYS A 775 -35.00 25.20 18.12
N VAL A 776 -36.12 24.48 18.08
CA VAL A 776 -37.44 25.04 17.77
C VAL A 776 -37.80 26.04 18.88
N CYS A 777 -38.22 27.25 18.50
CA CYS A 777 -38.92 28.13 19.43
C CYS A 777 -40.34 27.58 19.63
N PHE A 778 -40.65 27.21 20.87
CA PHE A 778 -42.01 26.94 21.36
C PHE A 778 -42.55 28.20 22.05
#